data_AF-A0A1W6ZP61-F1
#
_entry.id   AF-A0A1W6ZP61-F1
#
_cell.length_a   1.000
_cell.length_b   1.000
_cell.length_c   1.000
_cell.angle_alpha   90.00
_cell.angle_beta   90.00
_cell.angle_gamma   90.00
#
_symmetry.space_group_name_H-M   'P 1'
#
loop_
_entity.id
_entity.type
_entity.pdbx_description
1 polymer ?
#
loop_
_entity_poly.entity_id
_entity_poly.type
_entity_poly.pdbx_seq_one_letter_code
_entity_poly.pdbx_strand_id
1 'polypeptide(L)'
;MWMSGVRVIAGSRGLALSHQTNATAQNISGTATYSCAMFDRRQCFGNVIRANRFTLDRHCCDSFCMTQRFGKPAFWIAIPAFVVAAATLAVGNTFGSIPGIGMAAFGAFIIGLFAENRLSELIAGLVRIAQGDRFASLPTAIGDGALQKFDQAAEAMRAALGQADDIAIDRDRRATESRLRQAGRIFITRRFQVAINDVMATFTGAGERIRITAADLATRNRTMSDRVASAAQIAEAAAMDAAKVADAAQKVREIVLQSGHHVEAARTAGERTAAELRHADETVRSLHDAAQQIDVVLKLIQSIAGQTSLLALNATIEAARAGEAGRGFAVVASEVKELAQQTARATNEIRGQIVGIQTAVKQTAEAIGAVTSSVDATSVVNRDLNAMLDQQLVELDEIGNEANRVAITVARALPDIQSAISEVAEASESVLHTADDLSARSQSLVTSIGGYFKELDHGAIRIGILHSLSGTLTASERPLQQLIVMLIEQVNQAGGLLHRPLEAVIADPGSEPSHYATHAKDMLEKHDVAAIFGCWSSASRQQALPVLKQHNGILFYPSQYEGEEQSPHVFYTGATPRQQALPAVDYLLAQDRRRFILVGTDYVYPRTTNAILRNYLASRGIGAQAIMDVYVPSGERIWRETIERIRTFGGGGNAAIVSTISGDSNVHFFREYVRQQISPHSLPVMTLSIGEGELNSLAGVPMEGHLASWSYLGAINDPHNRDFTRRWRTFIGNDKAVPNDPMEATFIGFKMWIAAVEKAGTTDVDAVRRALAGMTCDAPSGFTVRMDGETQHLHKPAFIGRFDGNGAILPVWISDGLVPPEPWSPWLTRSETDLRRAS
;
A
#
# COMPACT_ATOMS: atom_id res chain seq x y z
N MET A 1 -34.02 32.81 0.01
CA MET A 1 -34.30 34.23 0.23
C MET A 1 -33.14 35.01 -0.39
N TRP A 2 -33.43 35.76 -1.46
CA TRP A 2 -32.57 36.69 -2.24
C TRP A 2 -31.45 36.04 -3.09
N MET A 3 -31.58 35.92 -4.42
CA MET A 3 -31.38 36.94 -5.51
C MET A 3 -29.97 37.56 -5.43
N SER A 4 -29.10 37.59 -6.45
CA SER A 4 -29.23 37.96 -7.88
C SER A 4 -27.92 37.55 -8.60
N GLY A 5 -27.86 37.21 -9.89
CA GLY A 5 -27.71 38.14 -11.03
C GLY A 5 -26.29 38.77 -11.07
N VAL A 6 -25.50 38.85 -12.14
CA VAL A 6 -25.77 39.15 -13.56
C VAL A 6 -24.48 38.90 -14.39
N ARG A 7 -24.68 38.65 -15.69
CA ARG A 7 -23.74 38.56 -16.84
C ARG A 7 -22.80 39.77 -17.04
N VAL A 8 -21.84 39.63 -17.99
CA VAL A 8 -21.46 40.54 -19.12
C VAL A 8 -19.92 40.56 -19.30
N ILE A 9 -19.34 39.91 -20.34
CA ILE A 9 -18.90 40.37 -21.69
C ILE A 9 -17.51 41.05 -21.75
N ALA A 10 -16.63 40.40 -22.54
CA ALA A 10 -15.59 40.86 -23.50
C ALA A 10 -14.52 41.94 -23.18
N GLY A 11 -13.34 41.70 -23.77
CA GLY A 11 -12.29 42.71 -24.10
C GLY A 11 -10.89 42.13 -23.88
N SER A 12 -10.13 41.65 -24.87
CA SER A 12 -9.43 42.33 -25.98
C SER A 12 -8.17 43.14 -25.59
N ARG A 13 -7.02 42.73 -26.17
CA ARG A 13 -5.75 43.48 -26.41
C ARG A 13 -4.99 43.90 -25.14
N GLY A 14 -3.67 43.90 -25.06
CA GLY A 14 -2.57 43.84 -26.00
C GLY A 14 -1.37 44.59 -25.37
N LEU A 15 -0.20 44.50 -26.01
CA LEU A 15 1.07 45.20 -25.74
C LEU A 15 1.92 44.66 -24.57
N ALA A 16 3.26 44.76 -24.56
CA ALA A 16 4.36 44.86 -25.54
C ALA A 16 5.61 45.23 -24.69
N LEU A 17 6.81 45.10 -25.29
CA LEU A 17 8.09 45.73 -24.90
C LEU A 17 8.86 45.02 -23.76
N SER A 18 10.18 44.89 -23.77
CA SER A 18 11.26 45.27 -24.70
C SER A 18 12.62 44.90 -24.09
N HIS A 19 13.67 44.88 -24.92
CA HIS A 19 15.10 45.13 -24.61
C HIS A 19 15.89 44.01 -23.90
N GLN A 20 17.19 43.77 -24.15
CA GLN A 20 18.17 44.22 -25.15
C GLN A 20 19.42 43.31 -25.02
N THR A 21 19.91 42.87 -26.18
CA THR A 21 21.30 42.76 -26.72
C THR A 21 22.57 42.78 -25.85
N ASN A 22 23.58 42.07 -26.41
CA ASN A 22 25.06 42.17 -26.37
C ASN A 22 25.78 41.02 -25.64
N ALA A 23 26.90 40.44 -26.09
CA ALA A 23 27.66 40.49 -27.35
C ALA A 23 28.78 39.41 -27.30
N THR A 24 29.35 39.10 -28.47
CA THR A 24 30.75 38.65 -28.77
C THR A 24 31.25 37.22 -28.45
N ALA A 25 31.37 36.44 -29.53
CA ALA A 25 32.62 35.95 -30.16
C ALA A 25 33.30 34.60 -29.79
N GLN A 26 33.55 33.84 -30.87
CA GLN A 26 34.63 32.87 -31.18
C GLN A 26 34.52 31.38 -30.77
N ASN A 27 34.07 30.58 -31.76
CA ASN A 27 34.77 29.45 -32.40
C ASN A 27 35.60 28.47 -31.53
N ILE A 28 35.20 27.19 -31.45
CA ILE A 28 35.84 26.03 -32.12
C ILE A 28 35.14 24.71 -31.69
N SER A 29 34.65 24.00 -32.71
CA SER A 29 34.36 22.56 -32.86
C SER A 29 33.91 21.69 -31.66
N GLY A 30 32.82 20.94 -31.89
CA GLY A 30 32.84 19.51 -31.56
C GLY A 30 31.58 18.94 -30.91
N THR A 31 30.70 18.41 -31.76
CA THR A 31 29.80 17.27 -31.50
C THR A 31 28.63 17.42 -30.53
N ALA A 32 27.45 17.37 -31.15
CA ALA A 32 26.12 17.49 -30.58
C ALA A 32 25.74 16.34 -29.64
N THR A 33 25.15 16.71 -28.50
CA THR A 33 24.36 15.83 -27.64
C THR A 33 22.94 16.41 -27.57
N TYR A 34 21.94 15.56 -27.79
CA TYR A 34 20.52 15.86 -27.65
C TYR A 34 20.13 16.15 -26.20
N SER A 35 19.22 17.11 -25.97
CA SER A 35 18.28 17.07 -24.83
C SER A 35 17.10 18.05 -25.01
N CYS A 36 15.89 17.53 -24.76
CA CYS A 36 14.71 18.14 -24.12
C CYS A 36 14.11 19.47 -24.66
N ALA A 37 12.80 19.75 -24.62
CA ALA A 37 11.62 19.08 -24.06
C ALA A 37 10.32 19.80 -24.52
N MET A 38 9.19 19.09 -24.35
CA MET A 38 7.84 19.54 -23.95
C MET A 38 7.13 20.73 -24.62
N PHE A 39 5.93 20.44 -25.17
CA PHE A 39 4.62 21.14 -25.07
C PHE A 39 3.62 20.27 -25.89
N ASP A 40 2.34 20.02 -25.60
CA ASP A 40 1.41 20.09 -24.47
C ASP A 40 0.15 19.32 -24.94
N ARG A 41 -0.65 18.82 -23.99
CA ARG A 41 -1.88 18.03 -24.17
C ARG A 41 -3.01 18.86 -24.78
N ARG A 42 -3.64 18.35 -25.86
CA ARG A 42 -5.12 18.24 -26.04
C ARG A 42 -5.47 17.84 -27.48
N GLN A 43 -5.74 16.56 -27.70
CA GLN A 43 -6.79 16.02 -28.59
C GLN A 43 -6.73 14.49 -28.51
N CYS A 44 -7.29 13.93 -27.44
CA CYS A 44 -7.67 12.53 -27.36
C CYS A 44 -9.17 12.46 -27.66
N PHE A 45 -9.54 12.14 -28.90
CA PHE A 45 -10.71 11.36 -29.27
C PHE A 45 -10.71 11.22 -30.79
N GLY A 46 -10.54 9.99 -31.28
CA GLY A 46 -10.70 9.63 -32.69
C GLY A 46 -9.44 9.04 -33.33
N ASN A 47 -9.57 7.76 -33.75
CA ASN A 47 -8.73 7.04 -34.71
C ASN A 47 -7.49 6.31 -34.18
N VAL A 48 -7.72 5.15 -33.57
CA VAL A 48 -6.77 4.01 -33.57
C VAL A 48 -7.40 2.86 -34.38
N ILE A 49 -7.60 3.10 -35.67
CA ILE A 49 -7.69 2.06 -36.72
C ILE A 49 -7.01 2.66 -37.95
N ARG A 50 -5.67 2.56 -38.02
CA ARG A 50 -4.85 2.62 -39.25
C ARG A 50 -3.37 2.63 -38.87
N ALA A 51 -2.85 1.48 -38.47
CA ALA A 51 -1.42 1.23 -38.45
C ALA A 51 -1.17 -0.24 -38.72
N ASN A 52 -1.52 -0.68 -39.94
CA ASN A 52 -0.90 -1.83 -40.58
C ASN A 52 -0.98 -1.62 -42.09
N ARG A 53 -0.17 -0.67 -42.57
CA ARG A 53 0.38 -0.70 -43.92
C ARG A 53 1.88 -0.77 -43.74
N PHE A 54 2.41 -1.99 -43.71
CA PHE A 54 3.79 -2.20 -44.10
C PHE A 54 3.95 -1.58 -45.48
N THR A 55 4.85 -0.60 -45.57
CA THR A 55 5.46 -0.15 -46.81
C THR A 55 6.21 -1.33 -47.39
N LEU A 56 5.48 -2.13 -48.18
CA LEU A 56 6.08 -2.95 -49.21
C LEU A 56 6.79 -1.98 -50.17
N ASP A 57 8.08 -2.18 -50.28
CA ASP A 57 8.97 -1.45 -51.15
C ASP A 57 8.39 -1.41 -52.57
N ARG A 58 8.39 -0.21 -53.14
CA ARG A 58 7.66 0.16 -54.37
C ARG A 58 8.23 -0.50 -55.62
N HIS A 59 9.23 -1.37 -55.49
CA HIS A 59 9.82 -2.14 -56.58
C HIS A 59 9.30 -3.58 -56.74
N CYS A 60 8.57 -4.15 -55.76
CA CYS A 60 7.96 -5.48 -55.94
C CYS A 60 6.51 -5.43 -56.47
N CYS A 61 5.76 -4.35 -56.22
CA CYS A 61 4.37 -4.23 -56.68
C CYS A 61 4.21 -4.07 -58.19
N ASP A 62 5.24 -3.59 -58.90
CA ASP A 62 5.17 -3.45 -60.37
C ASP A 62 5.33 -4.78 -61.12
N SER A 63 5.77 -5.86 -60.46
CA SER A 63 5.85 -7.19 -61.08
C SER A 63 4.59 -8.06 -60.90
N PHE A 64 3.69 -7.71 -59.97
CA PHE A 64 2.48 -8.51 -59.68
C PHE A 64 1.16 -7.81 -60.04
N CYS A 65 1.22 -6.76 -60.86
CA CYS A 65 0.06 -6.15 -61.49
C CYS A 65 -0.28 -6.88 -62.81
N MET A 66 -0.51 -8.19 -62.75
CA MET A 66 -0.82 -9.02 -63.92
C MET A 66 -2.33 -9.19 -64.18
N THR A 67 -3.19 -8.40 -63.52
CA THR A 67 -4.66 -8.46 -63.69
C THR A 67 -5.24 -7.35 -64.57
N GLN A 68 -4.46 -6.33 -64.95
CA GLN A 68 -4.93 -5.30 -65.90
C GLN A 68 -4.41 -5.46 -67.35
N ARG A 69 -3.54 -6.43 -67.64
CA ARG A 69 -3.00 -6.66 -69.00
C ARG A 69 -3.66 -7.79 -69.79
N PHE A 70 -4.51 -8.61 -69.16
CA PHE A 70 -5.32 -9.61 -69.87
C PHE A 70 -6.68 -9.04 -70.22
N GLY A 71 -6.66 -8.08 -71.15
CA GLY A 71 -7.88 -7.62 -71.81
C GLY A 71 -8.45 -8.74 -72.69
N LYS A 72 -9.65 -9.20 -72.31
CA LYS A 72 -10.63 -9.99 -73.07
C LYS A 72 -10.20 -11.43 -73.48
N PRO A 73 -10.96 -12.48 -73.06
CA PRO A 73 -10.70 -13.88 -73.41
C PRO A 73 -10.81 -14.23 -74.92
N ALA A 74 -11.22 -13.28 -75.76
CA ALA A 74 -11.31 -13.46 -77.21
C ALA A 74 -9.96 -13.78 -77.89
N PHE A 75 -8.82 -13.42 -77.29
CA PHE A 75 -7.51 -13.55 -77.94
C PHE A 75 -6.97 -15.00 -77.96
N TRP A 76 -7.31 -15.82 -76.95
CA TRP A 76 -6.86 -17.20 -76.85
C TRP A 76 -7.76 -18.19 -77.60
N ILE A 77 -9.02 -17.81 -77.88
CA ILE A 77 -9.91 -18.54 -78.80
C ILE A 77 -9.53 -18.26 -80.27
N ALA A 78 -9.05 -17.05 -80.55
CA ALA A 78 -8.70 -16.63 -81.90
C ALA A 78 -7.52 -17.41 -82.49
N ILE A 79 -6.47 -17.75 -81.72
CA ILE A 79 -5.25 -18.37 -82.27
C ILE A 79 -5.45 -19.85 -82.65
N PRO A 80 -6.06 -20.73 -81.83
CA PRO A 80 -6.38 -22.09 -82.24
C PRO A 80 -7.43 -22.11 -83.35
N ALA A 81 -8.43 -21.22 -83.32
CA ALA A 81 -9.39 -21.07 -84.40
C ALA A 81 -8.72 -20.59 -85.70
N PHE A 82 -7.73 -19.68 -85.64
CA PHE A 82 -6.96 -19.24 -86.80
C PHE A 82 -6.03 -20.31 -87.34
N VAL A 83 -5.39 -21.10 -86.47
CA VAL A 83 -4.47 -22.17 -86.89
C VAL A 83 -5.25 -23.37 -87.44
N VAL A 84 -6.40 -23.71 -86.86
CA VAL A 84 -7.31 -24.74 -87.40
C VAL A 84 -7.98 -24.25 -88.68
N ALA A 85 -8.39 -22.98 -88.78
CA ALA A 85 -8.90 -22.37 -90.02
C ALA A 85 -7.82 -22.27 -91.11
N ALA A 86 -6.58 -21.94 -90.76
CA ALA A 86 -5.44 -21.89 -91.68
C ALA A 86 -5.02 -23.30 -92.13
N ALA A 87 -5.07 -24.30 -91.24
CA ALA A 87 -4.82 -25.70 -91.58
C ALA A 87 -5.95 -26.30 -92.44
N THR A 88 -7.21 -25.92 -92.22
CA THR A 88 -8.32 -26.33 -93.11
C THR A 88 -8.30 -25.62 -94.46
N LEU A 89 -7.81 -24.39 -94.54
CA LEU A 89 -7.55 -23.70 -95.81
C LEU A 89 -6.38 -24.32 -96.59
N ALA A 90 -5.36 -24.85 -95.91
CA ALA A 90 -4.23 -25.54 -96.56
C ALA A 90 -4.57 -26.95 -97.07
N VAL A 91 -5.57 -27.63 -96.49
CA VAL A 91 -6.02 -28.97 -96.90
C VAL A 91 -7.26 -28.91 -97.83
N GLY A 92 -7.83 -27.73 -98.05
CA GLY A 92 -9.06 -27.51 -98.82
C GLY A 92 -8.97 -27.69 -100.35
N ASN A 93 -7.83 -28.10 -100.89
CA ASN A 93 -7.67 -28.25 -102.35
C ASN A 93 -8.00 -29.65 -102.90
N THR A 94 -8.59 -30.57 -102.12
CA THR A 94 -8.92 -31.91 -102.67
C THR A 94 -10.30 -32.49 -102.41
N PHE A 95 -11.12 -32.09 -101.43
CA PHE A 95 -12.50 -32.61 -101.35
C PHE A 95 -13.48 -31.59 -100.72
N GLY A 96 -14.50 -31.20 -101.50
CA GLY A 96 -15.57 -30.32 -101.07
C GLY A 96 -16.58 -31.04 -100.18
N SER A 97 -16.63 -30.67 -98.89
CA SER A 97 -17.85 -30.80 -98.08
C SER A 97 -17.80 -29.81 -96.90
N ILE A 98 -18.68 -28.79 -96.95
CA ILE A 98 -18.90 -27.77 -95.92
C ILE A 98 -19.15 -28.34 -94.49
N PRO A 99 -19.77 -29.53 -94.29
CA PRO A 99 -19.97 -30.12 -92.96
C PRO A 99 -18.67 -30.44 -92.20
N GLY A 100 -17.60 -30.83 -92.90
CA GLY A 100 -16.34 -31.24 -92.27
C GLY A 100 -15.60 -30.10 -91.57
N ILE A 101 -15.66 -28.89 -92.15
CA ILE A 101 -15.03 -27.69 -91.59
C ILE A 101 -15.81 -27.23 -90.33
N GLY A 102 -17.15 -27.29 -90.38
CA GLY A 102 -17.99 -26.95 -89.24
C GLY A 102 -17.76 -27.85 -88.03
N MET A 103 -17.59 -29.16 -88.25
CA MET A 103 -17.35 -30.13 -87.16
C MET A 103 -15.95 -29.97 -86.54
N ALA A 104 -14.92 -29.66 -87.35
CA ALA A 104 -13.58 -29.38 -86.85
C ALA A 104 -13.51 -28.06 -86.06
N ALA A 105 -14.17 -27.00 -86.56
CA ALA A 105 -14.27 -25.72 -85.85
C ALA A 105 -15.06 -25.83 -84.55
N PHE A 106 -16.16 -26.59 -84.55
CA PHE A 106 -16.94 -26.87 -83.34
C PHE A 106 -16.15 -27.71 -82.34
N GLY A 107 -15.42 -28.73 -82.80
CA GLY A 107 -14.50 -29.51 -81.96
C GLY A 107 -13.41 -28.65 -81.32
N ALA A 108 -12.77 -27.77 -82.09
CA ALA A 108 -11.77 -26.84 -81.57
C ALA A 108 -12.35 -25.81 -80.58
N PHE A 109 -13.58 -25.34 -80.81
CA PHE A 109 -14.30 -24.45 -79.90
C PHE A 109 -14.66 -25.14 -78.58
N ILE A 110 -15.15 -26.38 -78.62
CA ILE A 110 -15.42 -27.19 -77.41
C ILE A 110 -14.12 -27.48 -76.65
N ILE A 111 -13.04 -27.82 -77.33
CA ILE A 111 -11.71 -28.02 -76.70
C ILE A 111 -11.20 -26.71 -76.08
N GLY A 112 -11.40 -25.57 -76.76
CA GLY A 112 -11.04 -24.25 -76.26
C GLY A 112 -11.82 -23.85 -75.00
N LEU A 113 -13.14 -24.03 -75.00
CA LEU A 113 -13.98 -23.80 -73.82
C LEU A 113 -13.63 -24.74 -72.66
N PHE A 114 -13.33 -26.01 -72.97
CA PHE A 114 -12.90 -26.97 -71.96
C PHE A 114 -11.55 -26.59 -71.35
N ALA A 115 -10.58 -26.16 -72.17
CA ALA A 115 -9.28 -25.69 -71.71
C ALA A 115 -9.37 -24.39 -70.90
N GLU A 116 -10.21 -23.44 -71.32
CA GLU A 116 -10.42 -22.15 -70.63
C GLU A 116 -11.07 -22.34 -69.26
N ASN A 117 -12.15 -23.12 -69.18
CA ASN A 117 -12.80 -23.41 -67.91
C ASN A 117 -11.84 -24.13 -66.94
N ARG A 118 -11.04 -25.08 -67.44
CA ARG A 118 -10.05 -25.79 -66.62
C ARG A 118 -8.90 -24.91 -66.15
N LEU A 119 -8.39 -24.04 -67.01
CA LEU A 119 -7.32 -23.11 -66.64
C LEU A 119 -7.82 -22.08 -65.63
N SER A 120 -9.06 -21.61 -65.78
CA SER A 120 -9.73 -20.72 -64.82
C SER A 120 -9.87 -21.37 -63.44
N GLU A 121 -10.27 -22.65 -63.37
CA GLU A 121 -10.33 -23.41 -62.10
C GLU A 121 -8.95 -23.55 -61.43
N LEU A 122 -7.89 -23.81 -62.20
CA LEU A 122 -6.51 -23.92 -61.68
C LEU A 122 -5.99 -22.57 -61.16
N ILE A 123 -6.17 -21.49 -61.93
CA ILE A 123 -5.79 -20.13 -61.52
C ILE A 123 -6.57 -19.73 -60.27
N ALA A 124 -7.88 -20.00 -60.21
CA ALA A 124 -8.69 -19.73 -59.03
C ALA A 124 -8.21 -20.52 -57.80
N GLY A 125 -7.75 -21.77 -57.99
CA GLY A 125 -7.11 -22.56 -56.94
C GLY A 125 -5.82 -21.91 -56.42
N LEU A 126 -4.90 -21.53 -57.31
CA LEU A 126 -3.65 -20.87 -56.94
C LEU A 126 -3.86 -19.50 -56.28
N VAL A 127 -4.80 -18.70 -56.79
CA VAL A 127 -5.18 -17.42 -56.18
C VAL A 127 -5.71 -17.63 -54.76
N ARG A 128 -6.54 -18.65 -54.54
CA ARG A 128 -7.02 -19.00 -53.18
C ARG A 128 -5.89 -19.39 -52.24
N ILE A 129 -4.90 -20.17 -52.71
CA ILE A 129 -3.70 -20.52 -51.92
C ILE A 129 -2.91 -19.26 -51.56
N ALA A 130 -2.66 -18.40 -52.55
CA ALA A 130 -1.96 -17.12 -52.36
C ALA A 130 -2.70 -16.19 -51.38
N GLN A 131 -4.03 -16.25 -51.36
CA GLN A 131 -4.88 -15.43 -50.50
C GLN A 131 -5.05 -15.96 -49.07
N GLY A 132 -4.61 -17.18 -48.75
CA GLY A 132 -4.77 -17.72 -47.40
C GLY A 132 -5.24 -19.17 -47.32
N ASP A 133 -6.00 -19.65 -48.29
CA ASP A 133 -6.62 -20.99 -48.25
C ASP A 133 -5.61 -22.07 -48.65
N ARG A 134 -4.76 -22.45 -47.67
CA ARG A 134 -3.73 -23.49 -47.84
C ARG A 134 -4.32 -24.84 -48.26
N PHE A 135 -5.60 -25.07 -47.94
CA PHE A 135 -6.33 -26.31 -48.19
C PHE A 135 -7.09 -26.31 -49.52
N ALA A 136 -7.03 -25.22 -50.30
CA ALA A 136 -7.63 -25.20 -51.62
C ALA A 136 -7.03 -26.32 -52.49
N SER A 137 -7.89 -27.19 -53.01
CA SER A 137 -7.52 -28.28 -53.91
C SER A 137 -7.42 -27.76 -55.35
N LEU A 138 -6.44 -28.25 -56.09
CA LEU A 138 -6.41 -28.11 -57.54
C LEU A 138 -7.25 -29.25 -58.18
N PRO A 139 -7.95 -29.01 -59.30
CA PRO A 139 -8.63 -30.07 -60.04
C PRO A 139 -7.68 -31.21 -60.42
N THR A 140 -8.08 -32.47 -60.16
CA THR A 140 -7.34 -33.68 -60.53
C THR A 140 -7.98 -34.35 -61.76
N ALA A 141 -7.24 -34.52 -62.87
CA ALA A 141 -7.58 -35.48 -63.95
C ALA A 141 -6.40 -35.79 -64.91
N ILE A 142 -6.17 -37.10 -65.11
CA ILE A 142 -5.46 -37.87 -66.16
C ILE A 142 -4.53 -37.08 -67.12
N GLY A 143 -3.21 -37.04 -66.82
CA GLY A 143 -2.17 -36.68 -67.79
C GLY A 143 -0.91 -36.01 -67.21
N ASP A 144 0.27 -36.56 -67.51
CA ASP A 144 1.53 -36.38 -66.75
C ASP A 144 2.39 -35.13 -67.07
N GLY A 145 1.90 -34.15 -67.85
CA GLY A 145 2.78 -33.11 -68.42
C GLY A 145 2.71 -31.72 -67.74
N ALA A 146 1.72 -30.92 -68.15
CA ALA A 146 1.65 -29.50 -67.80
C ALA A 146 1.07 -29.23 -66.39
N LEU A 147 0.23 -30.14 -65.89
CA LEU A 147 -0.47 -30.00 -64.61
C LEU A 147 0.45 -30.25 -63.41
N GLN A 148 1.46 -31.10 -63.56
CA GLN A 148 2.45 -31.37 -62.49
C GLN A 148 3.23 -30.11 -62.10
N LYS A 149 3.49 -29.20 -63.05
CA LYS A 149 4.15 -27.91 -62.77
C LYS A 149 3.27 -26.96 -61.95
N PHE A 150 1.95 -26.99 -62.17
CA PHE A 150 1.01 -26.19 -61.39
C PHE A 150 0.87 -26.73 -59.97
N ASP A 151 0.89 -28.05 -59.80
CA ASP A 151 0.89 -28.68 -58.49
C ASP A 151 2.19 -28.39 -57.72
N GLN A 152 3.35 -28.54 -58.36
CA GLN A 152 4.65 -28.11 -57.81
C GLN A 152 4.67 -26.63 -57.45
N ALA A 153 4.09 -25.75 -58.27
CA ALA A 153 3.99 -24.32 -57.98
C ALA A 153 3.06 -24.04 -56.79
N ALA A 154 1.94 -24.76 -56.68
CA ALA A 154 1.05 -24.68 -55.53
C ALA A 154 1.71 -25.17 -54.25
N GLU A 155 2.45 -26.28 -54.30
CA GLU A 155 3.23 -26.80 -53.18
C GLU A 155 4.35 -25.84 -52.77
N ALA A 156 5.11 -25.31 -53.73
CA ALA A 156 6.13 -24.29 -53.45
C ALA A 156 5.53 -23.04 -52.81
N MET A 157 4.36 -22.59 -53.27
CA MET A 157 3.65 -21.46 -52.68
C MET A 157 3.17 -21.78 -51.26
N ARG A 158 2.60 -22.97 -51.01
CA ARG A 158 2.23 -23.42 -49.66
C ARG A 158 3.45 -23.48 -48.74
N ALA A 159 4.58 -23.99 -49.21
CA ALA A 159 5.82 -24.07 -48.45
C ALA A 159 6.39 -22.68 -48.11
N ALA A 160 6.41 -21.76 -49.09
CA ALA A 160 6.86 -20.38 -48.86
C ALA A 160 5.96 -19.63 -47.86
N LEU A 161 4.64 -19.86 -47.95
CA LEU A 161 3.68 -19.31 -47.00
C LEU A 161 3.87 -19.91 -45.59
N GLY A 162 4.13 -21.22 -45.50
CA GLY A 162 4.45 -21.88 -44.23
C GLY A 162 5.71 -21.31 -43.57
N GLN A 163 6.80 -21.14 -44.34
CA GLN A 163 8.02 -20.50 -43.82
C GLN A 163 7.80 -19.06 -43.37
N ALA A 164 6.98 -18.29 -44.09
CA ALA A 164 6.63 -16.93 -43.67
C ALA A 164 5.83 -16.93 -42.35
N ASP A 165 4.91 -17.89 -42.19
CA ASP A 165 4.14 -18.09 -40.97
C ASP A 165 5.07 -18.47 -39.79
N ASP A 166 6.02 -19.39 -39.98
CA ASP A 166 6.99 -19.81 -38.96
C ASP A 166 7.85 -18.64 -38.45
N ILE A 167 8.32 -17.77 -39.37
CA ILE A 167 9.07 -16.56 -39.00
C ILE A 167 8.19 -15.59 -38.20
N ALA A 168 6.93 -15.41 -38.61
CA ALA A 168 5.99 -14.54 -37.90
C ALA A 168 5.68 -15.08 -36.51
N ILE A 169 5.46 -16.39 -36.39
CA ILE A 169 5.23 -17.11 -35.13
C ILE A 169 6.40 -16.93 -34.18
N ASP A 170 7.63 -17.18 -34.62
CA ASP A 170 8.80 -17.05 -33.75
C ASP A 170 9.03 -15.60 -33.30
N ARG A 171 8.75 -14.63 -34.19
CA ARG A 171 8.77 -13.20 -33.84
C ARG A 171 7.74 -12.87 -32.76
N ASP A 172 6.49 -13.30 -32.93
CA ASP A 172 5.40 -13.03 -31.98
C ASP A 172 5.63 -13.74 -30.64
N ARG A 173 6.15 -14.97 -30.68
CA ARG A 173 6.59 -15.74 -29.50
C ARG A 173 7.64 -14.97 -28.70
N ARG A 174 8.73 -14.56 -29.33
CA ARG A 174 9.81 -13.78 -28.68
C ARG A 174 9.33 -12.44 -28.16
N ALA A 175 8.48 -11.74 -28.92
CA ALA A 175 7.88 -10.48 -28.49
C ALA A 175 7.02 -10.67 -27.23
N THR A 176 6.24 -11.75 -27.18
CA THR A 176 5.41 -12.10 -26.02
C THR A 176 6.27 -12.43 -24.79
N GLU A 177 7.28 -13.29 -24.92
CA GLU A 177 8.21 -13.58 -23.83
C GLU A 177 8.92 -12.32 -23.33
N SER A 178 9.44 -11.50 -24.26
CA SER A 178 10.16 -10.27 -23.90
C SER A 178 9.24 -9.28 -23.18
N ARG A 179 7.99 -9.16 -23.60
CA ARG A 179 6.99 -8.31 -22.96
C ARG A 179 6.66 -8.78 -21.54
N LEU A 180 6.46 -10.08 -21.34
CA LEU A 180 6.22 -10.66 -20.01
C LEU A 180 7.44 -10.50 -19.08
N ARG A 181 8.65 -10.77 -19.58
CA ARG A 181 9.91 -10.53 -18.84
C ARG A 181 10.08 -9.07 -18.46
N GLN A 182 9.79 -8.15 -19.39
CA GLN A 182 9.86 -6.71 -19.11
C GLN A 182 8.82 -6.29 -18.06
N ALA A 183 7.60 -6.81 -18.14
CA ALA A 183 6.57 -6.59 -17.13
C ALA A 183 6.99 -7.13 -15.76
N GLY A 184 7.61 -8.32 -15.70
CA GLY A 184 8.17 -8.90 -14.47
C GLY A 184 9.27 -8.03 -13.86
N ARG A 185 10.17 -7.47 -14.69
CA ARG A 185 11.18 -6.51 -14.22
C ARG A 185 10.55 -5.25 -13.63
N ILE A 186 9.57 -4.67 -14.33
CA ILE A 186 8.85 -3.47 -13.85
C ILE A 186 8.11 -3.77 -12.54
N PHE A 187 7.52 -4.96 -12.41
CA PHE A 187 6.85 -5.42 -11.20
C PHE A 187 7.78 -5.37 -9.99
N ILE A 188 8.96 -5.98 -10.09
CA ILE A 188 9.96 -6.01 -9.01
C ILE A 188 10.46 -4.58 -8.69
N THR A 189 10.81 -3.81 -9.72
CA THR A 189 11.33 -2.44 -9.52
C THR A 189 10.30 -1.52 -8.86
N ARG A 190 9.01 -1.61 -9.21
CA ARG A 190 7.96 -0.76 -8.63
C ARG A 190 7.75 -1.05 -7.14
N ARG A 191 7.71 -2.33 -6.77
CA ARG A 191 7.55 -2.75 -5.37
C ARG A 191 8.73 -2.28 -4.52
N PHE A 192 9.95 -2.40 -5.04
CA PHE A 192 11.15 -1.84 -4.42
C PHE A 192 11.09 -0.32 -4.23
N GLN A 193 10.65 0.41 -5.27
CA GLN A 193 10.53 1.87 -5.17
C GLN A 193 9.54 2.31 -4.09
N VAL A 194 8.41 1.62 -3.95
CA VAL A 194 7.42 1.90 -2.90
C VAL A 194 8.03 1.68 -1.51
N ALA A 195 8.72 0.56 -1.32
CA ALA A 195 9.38 0.25 -0.05
C ALA A 195 10.46 1.28 0.32
N ILE A 196 11.29 1.71 -0.63
CA ILE A 196 12.31 2.75 -0.38
C ILE A 196 11.67 4.10 -0.06
N ASN A 197 10.64 4.51 -0.80
CA ASN A 197 10.01 5.81 -0.60
C ASN A 197 9.38 5.94 0.79
N ASP A 198 8.73 4.88 1.28
CA ASP A 198 8.13 4.85 2.62
C ASP A 198 9.19 5.01 3.73
N VAL A 199 10.33 4.32 3.56
CA VAL A 199 11.45 4.44 4.50
C VAL A 199 12.09 5.83 4.44
N MET A 200 12.32 6.38 3.25
CA MET A 200 12.91 7.72 3.08
C MET A 200 12.02 8.81 3.68
N ALA A 201 10.70 8.72 3.50
CA ALA A 201 9.75 9.64 4.11
C ALA A 201 9.82 9.58 5.65
N THR A 202 9.91 8.37 6.21
CA THR A 202 10.06 8.17 7.64
C THR A 202 11.39 8.72 8.18
N PHE A 203 12.52 8.44 7.51
CA PHE A 203 13.85 8.95 7.89
C PHE A 203 13.88 10.48 7.90
N THR A 204 13.31 11.11 6.87
CA THR A 204 13.23 12.56 6.78
C THR A 204 12.39 13.14 7.93
N GLY A 205 11.25 12.53 8.23
CA GLY A 205 10.39 12.96 9.35
C GLY A 205 10.97 12.69 10.75
N ALA A 206 11.76 11.63 10.92
CA ALA A 206 12.48 11.34 12.16
C ALA A 206 13.65 12.31 12.36
N GLY A 207 14.44 12.57 11.30
CA GLY A 207 15.54 13.53 11.33
C GLY A 207 15.08 14.94 11.67
N GLU A 208 13.94 15.38 11.12
CA GLU A 208 13.38 16.69 11.46
C GLU A 208 12.92 16.78 12.92
N ARG A 209 12.29 15.72 13.45
CA ARG A 209 11.88 15.67 14.87
C ARG A 209 13.08 15.69 15.82
N ILE A 210 14.15 14.95 15.52
CA ILE A 210 15.39 14.99 16.32
C ILE A 210 15.99 16.40 16.29
N ARG A 211 16.05 17.02 15.11
CA ARG A 211 16.59 18.39 14.95
C ARG A 211 15.82 19.42 15.78
N ILE A 212 14.48 19.39 15.73
CA ILE A 212 13.62 20.28 16.51
C ILE A 212 13.79 20.03 18.01
N THR A 213 13.74 18.76 18.44
CA THR A 213 13.82 18.40 19.87
C THR A 213 15.21 18.71 20.45
N ALA A 214 16.28 18.49 19.69
CA ALA A 214 17.64 18.86 20.11
C ALA A 214 17.83 20.37 20.25
N ALA A 215 17.22 21.17 19.35
CA ALA A 215 17.24 22.62 19.45
C ALA A 215 16.43 23.13 20.67
N ASP A 216 15.29 22.51 20.96
CA ASP A 216 14.48 22.81 22.15
C ASP A 216 15.25 22.46 23.44
N LEU A 217 15.85 21.26 23.50
CA LEU A 217 16.68 20.81 24.63
C LEU A 217 17.88 21.74 24.86
N ALA A 218 18.56 22.18 23.79
CA ALA A 218 19.68 23.13 23.91
C ALA A 218 19.23 24.49 24.46
N THR A 219 18.02 24.94 24.12
CA THR A 219 17.45 26.19 24.63
C THR A 219 17.06 26.05 26.09
N ARG A 220 16.33 24.97 26.45
CA ARG A 220 15.94 24.65 27.83
C ARG A 220 17.15 24.50 28.75
N ASN A 221 18.22 23.84 28.30
CA ASN A 221 19.45 23.70 29.09
C ASN A 221 20.11 25.05 29.38
N ARG A 222 20.14 26.00 28.42
CA ARG A 222 20.65 27.36 28.72
C ARG A 222 19.79 28.06 29.75
N THR A 223 18.46 28.06 29.57
CA THR A 223 17.53 28.69 30.52
C THR A 223 17.64 28.06 31.91
N MET A 224 17.85 26.75 31.99
CA MET A 224 18.12 26.03 33.22
C MET A 224 19.41 26.52 33.89
N SER A 225 20.53 26.56 33.15
CA SER A 225 21.80 27.07 33.69
C SER A 225 21.67 28.50 34.22
N ASP A 226 20.95 29.38 33.50
CA ASP A 226 20.73 30.77 33.93
C ASP A 226 19.89 30.85 35.22
N ARG A 227 18.80 30.06 35.31
CA ARG A 227 17.94 30.00 36.50
C ARG A 227 18.68 29.45 37.72
N VAL A 228 19.46 28.39 37.55
CA VAL A 228 20.26 27.80 38.64
C VAL A 228 21.32 28.80 39.13
N ALA A 229 22.01 29.50 38.21
CA ALA A 229 22.98 30.52 38.57
C ALA A 229 22.34 31.68 39.34
N SER A 230 21.19 32.18 38.87
CA SER A 230 20.45 33.26 39.54
C SER A 230 19.90 32.84 40.92
N ALA A 231 19.33 31.64 41.03
CA ALA A 231 18.83 31.11 42.29
C ALA A 231 19.96 30.90 43.31
N ALA A 232 21.13 30.40 42.89
CA ALA A 232 22.31 30.26 43.75
C ALA A 232 22.78 31.62 44.29
N GLN A 233 22.84 32.65 43.44
CA GLN A 233 23.22 34.01 43.86
C GLN A 233 22.22 34.62 44.86
N ILE A 234 20.92 34.47 44.62
CA ILE A 234 19.87 34.98 45.52
C ILE A 234 19.92 34.24 46.87
N ALA A 235 20.11 32.93 46.84
CA ALA A 235 20.24 32.09 48.02
C ALA A 235 21.44 32.49 48.89
N GLU A 236 22.61 32.68 48.26
CA GLU A 236 23.83 33.07 48.96
C GLU A 236 23.72 34.47 49.59
N ALA A 237 23.17 35.45 48.84
CA ALA A 237 22.92 36.80 49.34
C ALA A 237 21.94 36.81 50.53
N ALA A 238 20.81 36.11 50.41
CA ALA A 238 19.81 36.04 51.46
C ALA A 238 20.32 35.33 52.73
N ALA A 239 21.13 34.28 52.59
CA ALA A 239 21.76 33.61 53.73
C ALA A 239 22.76 34.53 54.45
N MET A 240 23.58 35.27 53.70
CA MET A 240 24.50 36.25 54.27
C MET A 240 23.77 37.37 55.02
N ASP A 241 22.68 37.89 54.45
CA ASP A 241 21.92 38.98 55.08
C ASP A 241 21.15 38.51 56.31
N ALA A 242 20.55 37.30 56.28
CA ALA A 242 19.96 36.69 57.46
C ALA A 242 20.98 36.50 58.59
N ALA A 243 22.20 36.05 58.27
CA ALA A 243 23.27 35.91 59.25
C ALA A 243 23.70 37.25 59.86
N LYS A 244 23.80 38.33 59.05
CA LYS A 244 24.09 39.67 59.56
C LYS A 244 22.99 40.22 60.46
N VAL A 245 21.72 40.00 60.09
CA VAL A 245 20.57 40.43 60.92
C VAL A 245 20.56 39.69 62.26
N ALA A 246 20.83 38.38 62.26
CA ALA A 246 20.93 37.60 63.49
C ALA A 246 22.07 38.09 64.41
N ASP A 247 23.26 38.36 63.86
CA ASP A 247 24.40 38.92 64.61
C ASP A 247 24.08 40.31 65.18
N ALA A 248 23.44 41.18 64.38
CA ALA A 248 23.02 42.50 64.84
C ALA A 248 21.98 42.42 65.96
N ALA A 249 20.97 41.54 65.84
CA ALA A 249 19.96 41.32 66.87
C ALA A 249 20.58 40.82 68.18
N GLN A 250 21.59 39.94 68.10
CA GLN A 250 22.31 39.45 69.27
C GLN A 250 23.09 40.57 69.98
N LYS A 251 23.77 41.44 69.23
CA LYS A 251 24.48 42.60 69.79
C LYS A 251 23.53 43.61 70.44
N VAL A 252 22.38 43.89 69.82
CA VAL A 252 21.37 44.78 70.42
C VAL A 252 20.80 44.19 71.72
N ARG A 253 20.58 42.87 71.77
CA ARG A 253 20.13 42.18 72.99
C ARG A 253 21.09 42.38 74.16
N GLU A 254 22.40 42.30 73.92
CA GLU A 254 23.42 42.56 74.96
C GLU A 254 23.33 44.00 75.50
N ILE A 255 23.15 44.99 74.63
CA ILE A 255 22.99 46.40 75.00
C ILE A 255 21.71 46.63 75.84
N VAL A 256 20.60 45.97 75.46
CA VAL A 256 19.33 46.05 76.19
C VAL A 256 19.48 45.47 77.61
N LEU A 257 20.16 44.33 77.76
CA LEU A 257 20.45 43.74 79.08
C LEU A 257 21.34 44.65 79.95
N GLN A 258 22.38 45.25 79.37
CA GLN A 258 23.21 46.23 80.08
C GLN A 258 22.41 47.47 80.51
N SER A 259 21.53 47.95 79.64
CA SER A 259 20.64 49.08 79.94
C SER A 259 19.68 48.76 81.09
N GLY A 260 19.17 47.53 81.17
CA GLY A 260 18.37 47.07 82.31
C GLY A 260 19.12 47.17 83.64
N HIS A 261 20.39 46.76 83.68
CA HIS A 261 21.24 46.94 84.87
C HIS A 261 21.44 48.42 85.25
N HIS A 262 21.58 49.31 84.26
CA HIS A 262 21.70 50.75 84.52
C HIS A 262 20.40 51.37 85.06
N VAL A 263 19.24 50.98 84.53
CA VAL A 263 17.93 51.43 85.02
C VAL A 263 17.70 50.97 86.47
N GLU A 264 18.07 49.73 86.80
CA GLU A 264 17.93 49.20 88.17
C GLU A 264 18.87 49.89 89.17
N ALA A 265 20.09 50.22 88.74
CA ALA A 265 21.02 51.03 89.54
C ALA A 265 20.47 52.45 89.78
N ALA A 266 19.88 53.08 88.75
CA ALA A 266 19.25 54.40 88.86
C ALA A 266 18.02 54.38 89.78
N ARG A 267 17.21 53.31 89.74
CA ARG A 267 16.07 53.09 90.64
C ARG A 267 16.54 53.03 92.10
N THR A 268 17.55 52.22 92.38
CA THR A 268 18.13 52.06 93.73
C THR A 268 18.70 53.39 94.26
N ALA A 269 19.37 54.17 93.41
CA ALA A 269 19.86 55.49 93.78
C ALA A 269 18.73 56.48 94.10
N GLY A 270 17.67 56.48 93.28
CA GLY A 270 16.47 57.31 93.51
C GLY A 270 15.77 57.00 94.83
N GLU A 271 15.62 55.71 95.18
CA GLU A 271 15.05 55.28 96.46
C GLU A 271 15.87 55.78 97.65
N ARG A 272 17.21 55.77 97.53
CA ARG A 272 18.10 56.31 98.56
C ARG A 272 17.92 57.82 98.71
N THR A 273 17.88 58.56 97.60
CA THR A 273 17.67 60.02 97.62
C THR A 273 16.31 60.40 98.20
N ALA A 274 15.24 59.64 97.90
CA ALA A 274 13.92 59.85 98.50
C ALA A 274 13.93 59.64 100.02
N ALA A 275 14.70 58.67 100.53
CA ALA A 275 14.87 58.47 101.97
C ALA A 275 15.63 59.64 102.64
N GLU A 276 16.71 60.11 102.01
CA GLU A 276 17.50 61.27 102.50
C GLU A 276 16.65 62.56 102.53
N LEU A 277 15.82 62.80 101.51
CA LEU A 277 14.92 63.97 101.44
C LEU A 277 13.84 63.95 102.52
N ARG A 278 13.28 62.78 102.85
CA ARG A 278 12.31 62.65 103.95
C ARG A 278 12.94 63.06 105.29
N HIS A 279 14.16 62.61 105.55
CA HIS A 279 14.90 63.00 106.75
C HIS A 279 15.21 64.51 106.79
N ALA A 280 15.50 65.11 105.63
CA ALA A 280 15.70 66.55 105.52
C ALA A 280 14.41 67.34 105.78
N ASP A 281 13.25 66.92 105.23
CA ASP A 281 11.94 67.54 105.48
C ASP A 281 11.56 67.51 106.98
N GLU A 282 11.78 66.37 107.66
CA GLU A 282 11.58 66.23 109.10
C GLU A 282 12.44 67.21 109.91
N THR A 283 13.72 67.35 109.53
CA THR A 283 14.65 68.28 110.21
C THR A 283 14.23 69.74 110.00
N VAL A 284 13.81 70.10 108.79
CA VAL A 284 13.33 71.46 108.45
C VAL A 284 12.04 71.79 109.18
N ARG A 285 11.10 70.83 109.31
CA ARG A 285 9.90 70.99 110.15
C ARG A 285 10.25 71.23 111.61
N SER A 286 11.17 70.45 112.17
CA SER A 286 11.62 70.65 113.55
C SER A 286 12.25 72.04 113.76
N LEU A 287 12.99 72.57 112.78
CA LEU A 287 13.52 73.94 112.83
C LEU A 287 12.43 75.01 112.74
N HIS A 288 11.41 74.78 111.92
CA HIS A 288 10.24 75.67 111.83
C HIS A 288 9.53 75.80 113.18
N ASP A 289 9.26 74.66 113.83
CA ASP A 289 8.58 74.60 115.12
C ASP A 289 9.42 75.28 116.22
N ALA A 290 10.74 75.03 116.25
CA ALA A 290 11.65 75.69 117.18
C ALA A 290 11.68 77.22 116.98
N ALA A 291 11.71 77.69 115.73
CA ALA A 291 11.67 79.12 115.43
C ALA A 291 10.34 79.78 115.84
N GLN A 292 9.20 79.07 115.71
CA GLN A 292 7.90 79.54 116.22
C GLN A 292 7.89 79.65 117.75
N GLN A 293 8.43 78.67 118.46
CA GLN A 293 8.54 78.71 119.92
C GLN A 293 9.37 79.91 120.40
N ILE A 294 10.48 80.22 119.72
CA ILE A 294 11.30 81.39 120.06
C ILE A 294 10.50 82.69 119.86
N ASP A 295 9.71 82.84 118.79
CA ASP A 295 8.87 84.03 118.59
C ASP A 295 7.86 84.24 119.72
N VAL A 296 7.26 83.16 120.24
CA VAL A 296 6.36 83.22 121.42
C VAL A 296 7.11 83.73 122.65
N VAL A 297 8.32 83.24 122.91
CA VAL A 297 9.15 83.70 124.04
C VAL A 297 9.54 85.18 123.88
N LEU A 298 9.91 85.61 122.67
CA LEU A 298 10.28 87.01 122.41
C LEU A 298 9.10 87.97 122.62
N LYS A 299 7.88 87.58 122.24
CA LYS A 299 6.66 88.36 122.54
C LYS A 299 6.44 88.53 124.04
N LEU A 300 6.67 87.48 124.82
CA LEU A 300 6.58 87.54 126.29
C LEU A 300 7.65 88.48 126.87
N ILE A 301 8.91 88.35 126.46
CA ILE A 301 10.01 89.21 126.94
C ILE A 301 9.71 90.68 126.61
N GLN A 302 9.18 90.96 125.42
CA GLN A 302 8.84 92.33 125.04
C GLN A 302 7.65 92.89 125.85
N SER A 303 6.66 92.06 126.18
CA SER A 303 5.60 92.45 127.11
C SER A 303 6.15 92.75 128.50
N ILE A 304 7.07 91.92 129.02
CA ILE A 304 7.73 92.14 130.31
C ILE A 304 8.53 93.44 130.26
N ALA A 305 9.37 93.65 129.24
CA ALA A 305 10.15 94.87 129.07
C ALA A 305 9.24 96.12 129.00
N GLY A 306 8.10 96.04 128.31
CA GLY A 306 7.09 97.10 128.27
C GLY A 306 6.50 97.42 129.65
N GLN A 307 6.11 96.38 130.40
CA GLN A 307 5.61 96.54 131.78
C GLN A 307 6.68 97.09 132.73
N THR A 308 7.92 96.60 132.64
CA THR A 308 9.05 97.07 133.45
C THR A 308 9.37 98.54 133.15
N SER A 309 9.29 98.97 131.89
CA SER A 309 9.47 100.38 131.51
C SER A 309 8.38 101.28 132.09
N LEU A 310 7.13 100.81 132.15
CA LEU A 310 6.00 101.52 132.78
C LEU A 310 6.13 101.59 134.31
N LEU A 311 6.53 100.50 134.96
CA LEU A 311 6.81 100.48 136.40
C LEU A 311 7.95 101.44 136.76
N ALA A 312 9.02 101.40 135.98
CA ALA A 312 10.15 102.30 136.13
C ALA A 312 9.76 103.77 135.88
N LEU A 313 8.86 104.05 134.93
CA LEU A 313 8.31 105.38 134.70
C LEU A 313 7.49 105.88 135.90
N ASN A 314 6.59 105.04 136.44
CA ASN A 314 5.82 105.37 137.64
C ASN A 314 6.74 105.64 138.84
N ALA A 315 7.79 104.82 139.01
CA ALA A 315 8.82 105.05 140.03
C ALA A 315 9.61 106.35 139.80
N THR A 316 9.90 106.71 138.54
CA THR A 316 10.56 107.97 138.17
C THR A 316 9.67 109.18 138.52
N ILE A 317 8.36 109.08 138.26
CA ILE A 317 7.37 110.12 138.61
C ILE A 317 7.31 110.33 140.13
N GLU A 318 7.26 109.25 140.91
CA GLU A 318 7.14 109.35 142.37
C GLU A 318 8.47 109.81 143.02
N ALA A 319 9.61 109.44 142.45
CA ALA A 319 10.92 109.94 142.86
C ALA A 319 11.08 111.46 142.63
N ALA A 320 10.50 112.00 141.56
CA ALA A 320 10.48 113.46 141.31
C ALA A 320 9.63 114.22 142.35
N ARG A 321 8.64 113.55 142.96
CA ARG A 321 7.70 114.12 143.93
C ARG A 321 8.28 114.22 145.34
N ALA A 322 9.19 113.31 145.70
CA ALA A 322 9.82 113.25 147.03
C ALA A 322 10.92 114.31 147.28
N GLY A 323 11.23 115.16 146.29
CA GLY A 323 12.22 116.24 146.44
C GLY A 323 13.65 115.75 146.73
N GLU A 324 14.40 116.48 147.56
CA GLU A 324 15.83 116.22 147.87
C GLU A 324 16.10 114.79 148.39
N ALA A 325 15.14 114.14 149.08
CA ALA A 325 15.28 112.76 149.58
C ALA A 325 15.13 111.67 148.49
N GLY A 326 14.56 112.00 147.32
CA GLY A 326 14.23 111.05 146.24
C GLY A 326 15.30 110.89 145.15
N ARG A 327 16.38 111.69 145.18
CA ARG A 327 17.39 111.73 144.09
C ARG A 327 18.01 110.37 143.76
N GLY A 328 18.33 109.54 144.77
CA GLY A 328 18.90 108.21 144.55
C GLY A 328 17.94 107.23 143.87
N PHE A 329 16.65 107.29 144.20
CA PHE A 329 15.61 106.46 143.57
C PHE A 329 15.31 106.87 142.13
N ALA A 330 15.36 108.18 141.82
CA ALA A 330 15.16 108.67 140.46
C ALA A 330 16.20 108.12 139.47
N VAL A 331 17.47 108.02 139.90
CA VAL A 331 18.56 107.46 139.08
C VAL A 331 18.35 105.97 138.81
N VAL A 332 17.97 105.18 139.83
CA VAL A 332 17.69 103.75 139.64
C VAL A 332 16.46 103.54 138.74
N ALA A 333 15.41 104.35 138.90
CA ALA A 333 14.22 104.27 138.06
C ALA A 333 14.50 104.66 136.59
N SER A 334 15.33 105.68 136.33
CA SER A 334 15.76 105.99 134.97
C SER A 334 16.63 104.89 134.36
N GLU A 335 17.53 104.29 135.16
CA GLU A 335 18.40 103.20 134.71
C GLU A 335 17.57 101.94 134.35
N VAL A 336 16.60 101.57 135.18
CA VAL A 336 15.69 100.44 134.90
C VAL A 336 14.81 100.71 133.69
N LYS A 337 14.35 101.95 133.50
CA LYS A 337 13.57 102.35 132.32
C LYS A 337 14.41 102.24 131.04
N GLU A 338 15.66 102.70 131.09
CA GLU A 338 16.58 102.64 129.96
C GLU A 338 16.98 101.19 129.62
N LEU A 339 17.26 100.37 130.63
CA LEU A 339 17.52 98.93 130.48
C LEU A 339 16.32 98.18 129.88
N ALA A 340 15.09 98.51 130.31
CA ALA A 340 13.87 97.95 129.74
C ALA A 340 13.67 98.36 128.27
N GLN A 341 13.97 99.62 127.92
CA GLN A 341 13.95 100.08 126.52
C GLN A 341 15.03 99.43 125.66
N GLN A 342 16.24 99.22 126.19
CA GLN A 342 17.29 98.44 125.53
C GLN A 342 16.86 96.98 125.32
N THR A 343 16.26 96.36 126.34
CA THR A 343 15.74 94.99 126.25
C THR A 343 14.67 94.87 125.17
N ALA A 344 13.73 95.83 125.09
CA ALA A 344 12.69 95.88 124.06
C ALA A 344 13.26 96.08 122.63
N ARG A 345 14.32 96.89 122.48
CA ARG A 345 15.02 97.06 121.20
C ARG A 345 15.75 95.79 120.78
N ALA A 346 16.52 95.19 121.68
CA ALA A 346 17.23 93.92 121.42
C ALA A 346 16.27 92.78 121.08
N THR A 347 15.12 92.66 121.76
CA THR A 347 14.11 91.65 121.41
C THR A 347 13.47 91.87 120.04
N ASN A 348 13.26 93.12 119.62
CA ASN A 348 12.77 93.43 118.26
C ASN A 348 13.78 93.05 117.18
N GLU A 349 15.07 93.29 117.40
CA GLU A 349 16.13 92.87 116.49
C GLU A 349 16.20 91.35 116.37
N ILE A 350 16.17 90.61 117.50
CA ILE A 350 16.14 89.14 117.49
C ILE A 350 14.87 88.63 116.80
N ARG A 351 13.70 89.26 117.02
CA ARG A 351 12.47 88.90 116.28
C ARG A 351 12.67 89.05 114.78
N GLY A 352 13.30 90.14 114.32
CA GLY A 352 13.65 90.32 112.90
C GLY A 352 14.51 89.18 112.36
N GLN A 353 15.50 88.70 113.13
CA GLN A 353 16.32 87.55 112.75
C GLN A 353 15.52 86.24 112.72
N ILE A 354 14.60 86.02 113.67
CA ILE A 354 13.74 84.83 113.70
C ILE A 354 12.77 84.80 112.51
N VAL A 355 12.21 85.94 112.11
CA VAL A 355 11.40 86.05 110.89
C VAL A 355 12.23 85.71 109.64
N GLY A 356 13.51 86.14 109.60
CA GLY A 356 14.46 85.74 108.56
C GLY A 356 14.69 84.23 108.52
N ILE A 357 14.90 83.59 109.68
CA ILE A 357 15.05 82.13 109.81
C ILE A 357 13.79 81.40 109.37
N GLN A 358 12.60 81.83 109.80
CA GLN A 358 11.32 81.24 109.40
C GLN A 358 11.13 81.31 107.88
N THR A 359 11.51 82.44 107.26
CA THR A 359 11.46 82.61 105.80
C THR A 359 12.43 81.65 105.10
N ALA A 360 13.67 81.54 105.56
CA ALA A 360 14.67 80.62 105.01
C ALA A 360 14.25 79.15 105.16
N VAL A 361 13.67 78.77 106.31
CA VAL A 361 13.12 77.43 106.56
C VAL A 361 11.96 77.12 105.61
N LYS A 362 11.05 78.07 105.38
CA LYS A 362 9.94 77.91 104.42
C LYS A 362 10.47 77.70 102.99
N GLN A 363 11.42 78.51 102.55
CA GLN A 363 12.05 78.36 101.22
C GLN A 363 12.78 77.01 101.09
N THR A 364 13.41 76.54 102.16
CA THR A 364 14.10 75.23 102.18
C THR A 364 13.09 74.08 102.10
N ALA A 365 11.95 74.17 102.79
CA ALA A 365 10.87 73.18 102.69
C ALA A 365 10.27 73.12 101.28
N GLU A 366 10.02 74.28 100.66
CA GLU A 366 9.56 74.36 99.27
C GLU A 366 10.56 73.73 98.29
N ALA A 367 11.87 73.98 98.49
CA ALA A 367 12.92 73.36 97.69
C ALA A 367 12.97 71.84 97.87
N ILE A 368 12.87 71.32 99.10
CA ILE A 368 12.84 69.86 99.36
C ILE A 368 11.60 69.22 98.72
N GLY A 369 10.44 69.88 98.78
CA GLY A 369 9.22 69.40 98.12
C GLY A 369 9.35 69.32 96.59
N ALA A 370 10.00 70.32 95.98
CA ALA A 370 10.30 70.30 94.54
C ALA A 370 11.26 69.16 94.16
N VAL A 371 12.32 68.93 94.95
CA VAL A 371 13.25 67.81 94.70
C VAL A 371 12.55 66.45 94.91
N THR A 372 11.70 66.32 95.92
CA THR A 372 10.91 65.09 96.16
C THR A 372 10.02 64.78 94.95
N SER A 373 9.32 65.79 94.42
CA SER A 373 8.50 65.64 93.21
C SER A 373 9.34 65.23 91.99
N SER A 374 10.57 65.73 91.87
CA SER A 374 11.50 65.35 90.79
C SER A 374 11.99 63.90 90.92
N VAL A 375 12.22 63.41 92.15
CA VAL A 375 12.62 62.01 92.40
C VAL A 375 11.47 61.05 92.11
N ASP A 376 10.23 61.42 92.47
CA ASP A 376 9.03 60.65 92.14
C ASP A 376 8.82 60.57 90.62
N ALA A 377 8.96 61.70 89.90
CA ALA A 377 8.92 61.72 88.44
C ALA A 377 9.99 60.82 87.82
N THR A 378 11.22 60.83 88.35
CA THR A 378 12.32 59.97 87.90
C THR A 378 12.00 58.48 88.14
N SER A 379 11.35 58.15 89.25
CA SER A 379 10.96 56.79 89.59
C SER A 379 9.88 56.23 88.65
N VAL A 380 8.95 57.08 88.19
CA VAL A 380 7.98 56.73 87.13
C VAL A 380 8.70 56.46 85.81
N VAL A 381 9.60 57.36 85.39
CA VAL A 381 10.38 57.19 84.14
C VAL A 381 11.20 55.90 84.15
N ASN A 382 11.85 55.56 85.26
CA ASN A 382 12.62 54.30 85.37
C ASN A 382 11.73 53.05 85.23
N ARG A 383 10.50 53.08 85.76
CA ARG A 383 9.55 51.97 85.62
C ARG A 383 9.11 51.79 84.16
N ASP A 384 8.79 52.89 83.49
CA ASP A 384 8.38 52.88 82.08
C ASP A 384 9.53 52.41 81.17
N LEU A 385 10.77 52.88 81.44
CA LEU A 385 11.96 52.40 80.74
C LEU A 385 12.17 50.90 80.89
N ASN A 386 11.99 50.34 82.08
CA ASN A 386 12.15 48.90 82.28
C ASN A 386 11.09 48.10 81.50
N ALA A 387 9.84 48.56 81.47
CA ALA A 387 8.79 47.93 80.66
C ALA A 387 9.09 48.01 79.14
N MET A 388 9.67 49.13 78.66
CA MET A 388 10.11 49.26 77.27
C MET A 388 11.28 48.32 76.95
N LEU A 389 12.23 48.14 77.86
CA LEU A 389 13.35 47.20 77.69
C LEU A 389 12.87 45.74 77.61
N ASP A 390 11.91 45.35 78.46
CA ASP A 390 11.29 44.03 78.40
C ASP A 390 10.59 43.80 77.04
N GLN A 391 9.89 44.81 76.52
CA GLN A 391 9.27 44.73 75.19
C GLN A 391 10.31 44.61 74.07
N GLN A 392 11.40 45.36 74.12
CA GLN A 392 12.48 45.26 73.12
C GLN A 392 13.11 43.87 73.10
N LEU A 393 13.24 43.18 74.24
CA LEU A 393 13.74 41.80 74.29
C LEU A 393 12.83 40.82 73.53
N VAL A 394 11.51 41.04 73.57
CA VAL A 394 10.53 40.24 72.80
C VAL A 394 10.65 40.51 71.30
N GLU A 395 10.72 41.78 70.89
CA GLU A 395 10.87 42.17 69.47
C GLU A 395 12.18 41.63 68.87
N LEU A 396 13.28 41.61 69.63
CA LEU A 396 14.56 41.04 69.21
C LEU A 396 14.52 39.53 69.03
N ASP A 397 13.67 38.83 69.79
CA ASP A 397 13.47 37.38 69.64
C ASP A 397 12.69 37.07 68.35
N GLU A 398 11.68 37.88 68.03
CA GLU A 398 10.95 37.80 66.77
C GLU A 398 11.86 38.06 65.56
N ILE A 399 12.74 39.07 65.62
CA ILE A 399 13.72 39.36 64.57
C ILE A 399 14.68 38.19 64.36
N GLY A 400 15.18 37.57 65.44
CA GLY A 400 16.06 36.40 65.35
C GLY A 400 15.37 35.19 64.72
N ASN A 401 14.11 34.94 65.10
CA ASN A 401 13.31 33.85 64.54
C ASN A 401 12.95 34.09 63.06
N GLU A 402 12.67 35.33 62.67
CA GLU A 402 12.38 35.66 61.26
C GLU A 402 13.64 35.54 60.38
N ALA A 403 14.81 35.94 60.88
CA ALA A 403 16.09 35.70 60.19
C ALA A 403 16.33 34.19 59.95
N ASN A 404 16.01 33.35 60.92
CA ASN A 404 16.11 31.89 60.77
C ASN A 404 15.07 31.34 59.77
N ARG A 405 13.86 31.91 59.72
CA ARG A 405 12.85 31.58 58.69
C ARG A 405 13.31 31.94 57.28
N VAL A 406 13.99 33.08 57.09
CA VAL A 406 14.59 33.46 55.81
C VAL A 406 15.64 32.42 55.38
N ALA A 407 16.50 31.96 56.30
CA ALA A 407 17.46 30.90 56.02
C ALA A 407 16.79 29.57 55.60
N ILE A 408 15.67 29.19 56.23
CA ILE A 408 14.87 28.02 55.81
C ILE A 408 14.22 28.23 54.44
N THR A 409 13.81 29.45 54.11
CA THR A 409 13.19 29.78 52.81
C THR A 409 14.21 29.70 51.68
N VAL A 410 15.47 30.08 51.92
CA VAL A 410 16.59 29.86 51.00
C VAL A 410 16.80 28.37 50.71
N ALA A 411 16.68 27.50 51.72
CA ALA A 411 16.73 26.05 51.52
C ALA A 411 15.57 25.50 50.66
N ARG A 412 14.48 26.27 50.49
CA ARG A 412 13.36 25.94 49.59
C ARG A 412 13.53 26.46 48.16
N ALA A 413 14.69 26.94 47.73
CA ALA A 413 14.99 27.16 46.31
C ALA A 413 15.30 25.85 45.54
N LEU A 414 15.60 24.75 46.25
CA LEU A 414 15.85 23.41 45.68
C LEU A 414 14.70 22.81 44.83
N PRO A 415 13.41 22.99 45.17
CA PRO A 415 12.29 22.48 44.38
C PRO A 415 12.20 23.09 42.98
N ASP A 416 12.56 24.37 42.79
CA ASP A 416 12.56 25.02 41.46
C ASP A 416 13.66 24.41 40.56
N ILE A 417 14.80 24.09 41.16
CA ILE A 417 15.89 23.36 40.49
C ILE A 417 15.45 21.93 40.15
N GLN A 418 14.75 21.24 41.06
CA GLN A 418 14.21 19.90 40.81
C GLN A 418 13.15 19.87 39.70
N SER A 419 12.27 20.88 39.64
CA SER A 419 11.26 20.99 38.58
C SER A 419 11.91 21.14 37.22
N ALA A 420 12.91 22.01 37.11
CA ALA A 420 13.61 22.21 35.85
C ALA A 420 14.47 20.98 35.45
N ILE A 421 15.03 20.22 36.41
CA ILE A 421 15.75 18.96 36.13
C ILE A 421 14.79 17.93 35.54
N SER A 422 13.55 17.89 36.05
CA SER A 422 12.52 16.97 35.58
C SER A 422 12.09 17.27 34.14
N GLU A 423 11.91 18.55 33.76
CA GLU A 423 11.61 18.94 32.38
C GLU A 423 12.72 18.56 31.38
N VAL A 424 13.99 18.67 31.79
CA VAL A 424 15.14 18.27 30.96
C VAL A 424 15.24 16.75 30.83
N ALA A 425 14.91 16.01 31.89
CA ALA A 425 14.87 14.56 31.87
C ALA A 425 13.79 14.04 30.90
N GLU A 426 12.59 14.62 30.94
CA GLU A 426 11.47 14.26 30.07
C GLU A 426 11.78 14.54 28.58
N ALA A 427 12.40 15.68 28.28
CA ALA A 427 12.85 16.00 26.93
C ALA A 427 13.96 15.03 26.43
N SER A 428 14.86 14.61 27.33
CA SER A 428 15.92 13.64 27.00
C SER A 428 15.36 12.24 26.74
N GLU A 429 14.32 11.83 27.47
CA GLU A 429 13.59 10.58 27.25
C GLU A 429 12.88 10.58 25.88
N SER A 430 12.26 11.70 25.48
CA SER A 430 11.67 11.84 24.15
C SER A 430 12.70 11.73 23.01
N VAL A 431 13.93 12.22 23.22
CA VAL A 431 15.03 12.06 22.24
C VAL A 431 15.47 10.61 22.13
N LEU A 432 15.62 9.91 23.27
CA LEU A 432 15.97 8.49 23.31
C LEU A 432 14.92 7.62 22.61
N HIS A 433 13.63 7.83 22.89
CA HIS A 433 12.55 7.10 22.21
C HIS A 433 12.58 7.30 20.68
N THR A 434 12.82 8.54 20.22
CA THR A 434 12.91 8.83 18.78
C THR A 434 14.13 8.17 18.14
N ALA A 435 15.24 8.06 18.88
CA ALA A 435 16.44 7.36 18.44
C ALA A 435 16.23 5.84 18.36
N ASP A 436 15.53 5.26 19.34
CA ASP A 436 15.18 3.83 19.34
C ASP A 436 14.23 3.48 18.18
N ASP A 437 13.21 4.30 17.93
CA ASP A 437 12.31 4.17 16.78
C ASP A 437 13.08 4.23 15.45
N LEU A 438 14.02 5.16 15.32
CA LEU A 438 14.87 5.30 14.14
C LEU A 438 15.78 4.07 13.95
N SER A 439 16.36 3.57 15.03
CA SER A 439 17.22 2.38 15.03
C SER A 439 16.45 1.12 14.60
N ALA A 440 15.27 0.88 15.19
CA ALA A 440 14.41 -0.26 14.84
C ALA A 440 13.98 -0.22 13.36
N ARG A 441 13.62 0.97 12.84
CA ARG A 441 13.24 1.13 11.43
C ARG A 441 14.43 1.03 10.47
N SER A 442 15.61 1.49 10.87
CA SER A 442 16.86 1.27 10.12
C SER A 442 17.17 -0.22 9.97
N GLN A 443 16.99 -1.00 11.04
CA GLN A 443 17.13 -2.46 10.99
C GLN A 443 16.10 -3.11 10.05
N SER A 444 14.86 -2.60 10.05
CA SER A 444 13.82 -3.01 9.10
C SER A 444 14.19 -2.67 7.64
N LEU A 445 14.86 -1.55 7.38
CA LEU A 445 15.38 -1.19 6.06
C LEU A 445 16.47 -2.16 5.60
N VAL A 446 17.44 -2.47 6.46
CA VAL A 446 18.49 -3.46 6.16
C VAL A 446 17.86 -4.81 5.80
N THR A 447 16.83 -5.21 6.55
CA THR A 447 16.07 -6.44 6.27
C THR A 447 15.30 -6.35 4.94
N SER A 448 14.69 -5.21 4.64
CA SER A 448 13.93 -4.99 3.39
C SER A 448 14.82 -4.94 2.16
N ILE A 449 16.02 -4.33 2.26
CA ILE A 449 17.04 -4.34 1.21
C ILE A 449 17.60 -5.76 1.03
N GLY A 450 17.87 -6.48 2.12
CA GLY A 450 18.24 -7.89 2.06
C GLY A 450 17.15 -8.75 1.41
N GLY A 451 15.88 -8.45 1.71
CA GLY A 451 14.71 -9.04 1.08
C GLY A 451 14.62 -8.71 -0.42
N TYR A 452 14.94 -7.48 -0.84
CA TYR A 452 14.96 -7.09 -2.24
C TYR A 452 16.03 -7.84 -3.05
N PHE A 453 17.25 -7.96 -2.53
CA PHE A 453 18.29 -8.76 -3.20
C PHE A 453 17.91 -10.24 -3.22
N LYS A 454 17.26 -10.74 -2.17
CA LYS A 454 16.70 -12.09 -2.15
C LYS A 454 15.53 -12.27 -3.13
N GLU A 455 14.64 -11.28 -3.30
CA GLU A 455 13.55 -11.29 -4.30
C GLU A 455 14.10 -11.22 -5.74
N LEU A 456 15.17 -10.46 -5.97
CA LEU A 456 15.97 -10.50 -7.19
C LEU A 456 16.58 -11.89 -7.42
N ASP A 457 17.11 -12.52 -6.36
CA ASP A 457 17.70 -13.86 -6.41
C ASP A 457 16.64 -14.97 -6.58
N HIS A 458 15.41 -14.77 -6.10
CA HIS A 458 14.32 -15.76 -6.21
C HIS A 458 13.61 -15.68 -7.56
N GLY A 459 13.84 -14.64 -8.36
CA GLY A 459 13.43 -14.54 -9.77
C GLY A 459 11.92 -14.66 -10.03
N ALA A 460 11.55 -14.55 -11.30
CA ALA A 460 10.18 -14.83 -11.74
C ALA A 460 9.84 -16.32 -11.61
N ILE A 461 8.58 -16.63 -11.31
CA ILE A 461 8.08 -18.00 -11.43
C ILE A 461 7.82 -18.25 -12.91
N ARG A 462 8.62 -19.15 -13.50
CA ARG A 462 8.54 -19.47 -14.93
C ARG A 462 7.52 -20.57 -15.17
N ILE A 463 6.70 -20.37 -16.19
CA ILE A 463 5.67 -21.32 -16.62
C ILE A 463 5.99 -21.74 -18.04
N GLY A 464 6.06 -23.04 -18.28
CA GLY A 464 6.23 -23.62 -19.61
C GLY A 464 4.92 -23.59 -20.38
N ILE A 465 4.94 -23.05 -21.59
CA ILE A 465 3.82 -23.11 -22.53
C ILE A 465 4.26 -23.93 -23.73
N LEU A 466 3.78 -25.17 -23.80
CA LEU A 466 4.22 -26.17 -24.77
C LEU A 466 3.08 -26.49 -25.74
N HIS A 467 2.83 -25.58 -26.66
CA HIS A 467 1.75 -25.65 -27.63
C HIS A 467 2.26 -25.40 -29.03
N SER A 468 1.78 -26.18 -30.00
CA SER A 468 2.11 -25.99 -31.42
C SER A 468 1.62 -24.64 -31.91
N LEU A 469 2.56 -23.81 -32.35
CA LEU A 469 2.29 -22.53 -32.99
C LEU A 469 2.40 -22.64 -34.51
N SER A 470 3.10 -23.67 -35.00
CA SER A 470 3.19 -24.11 -36.39
C SER A 470 2.75 -25.58 -36.57
N GLY A 471 2.55 -26.00 -37.82
CA GLY A 471 2.10 -27.35 -38.18
C GLY A 471 0.58 -27.56 -38.10
N THR A 472 0.14 -28.83 -38.23
CA THR A 472 -1.27 -29.22 -38.42
C THR A 472 -2.18 -29.03 -37.20
N LEU A 473 -1.63 -28.74 -36.03
CA LEU A 473 -2.38 -28.50 -34.78
C LEU A 473 -2.48 -27.01 -34.42
N THR A 474 -1.93 -26.11 -35.26
CA THR A 474 -1.87 -24.66 -35.00
C THR A 474 -3.22 -24.05 -34.64
N ALA A 475 -4.29 -24.40 -35.39
CA ALA A 475 -5.62 -23.83 -35.16
C ALA A 475 -6.19 -24.20 -33.78
N SER A 476 -5.81 -25.36 -33.26
CA SER A 476 -6.28 -25.90 -31.98
C SER A 476 -5.43 -25.41 -30.80
N GLU A 477 -4.11 -25.32 -30.97
CA GLU A 477 -3.17 -25.08 -29.86
C GLU A 477 -2.79 -23.61 -29.66
N ARG A 478 -2.75 -22.79 -30.72
CA ARG A 478 -2.40 -21.36 -30.60
C ARG A 478 -3.33 -20.58 -29.66
N PRO A 479 -4.68 -20.77 -29.68
CA PRO A 479 -5.56 -20.10 -28.74
C PRO A 479 -5.25 -20.44 -27.26
N LEU A 480 -4.76 -21.66 -26.98
CA LEU A 480 -4.40 -22.09 -25.62
C LEU A 480 -3.16 -21.36 -25.12
N GLN A 481 -2.14 -21.23 -25.98
CA GLN A 481 -0.95 -20.45 -25.67
C GLN A 481 -1.30 -18.99 -25.37
N GLN A 482 -2.13 -18.36 -26.21
CA GLN A 482 -2.57 -16.98 -26.02
C GLN A 482 -3.39 -16.80 -24.75
N LEU A 483 -4.24 -17.78 -24.43
CA LEU A 483 -5.01 -17.78 -23.19
C LEU A 483 -4.10 -17.80 -21.95
N ILE A 484 -3.08 -18.66 -21.92
CA ILE A 484 -2.16 -18.73 -20.78
C ILE A 484 -1.40 -17.40 -20.63
N VAL A 485 -1.01 -16.76 -21.73
CA VAL A 485 -0.41 -15.42 -21.68
C VAL A 485 -1.35 -14.39 -21.07
N MET A 486 -2.63 -14.37 -21.47
CA MET A 486 -3.64 -13.52 -20.85
C MET A 486 -3.74 -13.75 -19.34
N LEU A 487 -3.73 -15.02 -18.90
CA LEU A 487 -3.86 -15.38 -17.50
C LEU A 487 -2.61 -14.98 -16.68
N ILE A 488 -1.41 -15.16 -17.24
CA ILE A 488 -0.15 -14.68 -16.66
C ILE A 488 -0.20 -13.17 -16.43
N GLU A 489 -0.66 -12.41 -17.42
CA GLU A 489 -0.80 -10.96 -17.28
C GLU A 489 -1.79 -10.55 -16.19
N GLN A 490 -2.93 -11.25 -16.10
CA GLN A 490 -3.92 -11.00 -15.07
C GLN A 490 -3.36 -11.25 -13.66
N VAL A 491 -2.62 -12.36 -13.47
CA VAL A 491 -1.97 -12.66 -12.18
C VAL A 491 -0.91 -11.60 -11.84
N ASN A 492 -0.08 -11.20 -12.81
CA ASN A 492 0.94 -10.17 -12.59
C ASN A 492 0.35 -8.81 -12.26
N GLN A 493 -0.75 -8.43 -12.91
CA GLN A 493 -1.50 -7.20 -12.61
C GLN A 493 -2.13 -7.25 -11.21
N ALA A 494 -2.47 -8.44 -10.71
CA ALA A 494 -3.05 -8.66 -9.39
C ALA A 494 -2.02 -8.78 -8.25
N GLY A 495 -0.72 -8.62 -8.52
CA GLY A 495 0.32 -8.73 -7.48
C GLY A 495 1.25 -9.94 -7.61
N GLY A 496 1.15 -10.69 -8.71
CA GLY A 496 1.96 -11.90 -8.92
C GLY A 496 1.49 -13.09 -8.08
N LEU A 497 2.29 -14.15 -8.07
CA LEU A 497 2.06 -15.37 -7.30
C LEU A 497 3.16 -15.49 -6.24
N LEU A 498 2.78 -15.65 -4.97
CA LEU A 498 3.73 -15.60 -3.84
C LEU A 498 4.62 -14.35 -3.88
N HIS A 499 4.02 -13.22 -4.26
CA HIS A 499 4.68 -11.93 -4.46
C HIS A 499 5.78 -11.91 -5.55
N ARG A 500 5.80 -12.91 -6.44
CA ARG A 500 6.73 -13.00 -7.58
C ARG A 500 5.96 -12.86 -8.89
N PRO A 501 6.54 -12.20 -9.92
CA PRO A 501 5.92 -12.16 -11.23
C PRO A 501 5.99 -13.55 -11.87
N LEU A 502 4.97 -13.86 -12.67
CA LEU A 502 4.94 -14.99 -13.57
C LEU A 502 5.59 -14.60 -14.91
N GLU A 503 6.45 -15.48 -15.43
CA GLU A 503 7.03 -15.37 -16.77
C GLU A 503 6.68 -16.61 -17.60
N ALA A 504 6.58 -16.44 -18.92
CA ALA A 504 6.35 -17.56 -19.84
C ALA A 504 7.66 -18.00 -20.50
N VAL A 505 7.81 -19.31 -20.64
CA VAL A 505 8.79 -19.97 -21.52
C VAL A 505 7.97 -20.68 -22.58
N ILE A 506 7.98 -20.17 -23.81
CA ILE A 506 7.10 -20.62 -24.89
C ILE A 506 7.94 -21.39 -25.89
N ALA A 507 7.56 -22.63 -26.17
CA ALA A 507 8.19 -23.44 -27.21
C ALA A 507 7.16 -23.88 -28.26
N ASP A 508 7.58 -23.84 -29.52
CA ASP A 508 6.79 -24.32 -30.66
C ASP A 508 7.33 -25.68 -31.13
N PRO A 509 6.65 -26.80 -30.82
CA PRO A 509 7.04 -28.12 -31.29
C PRO A 509 6.67 -28.39 -32.75
N GLY A 510 5.90 -27.52 -33.42
CA GLY A 510 5.57 -27.67 -34.84
C GLY A 510 4.67 -28.87 -35.17
N SER A 511 3.80 -29.28 -34.24
CA SER A 511 2.93 -30.46 -34.35
C SER A 511 3.67 -31.81 -34.45
N GLU A 512 4.96 -31.83 -34.15
CA GLU A 512 5.81 -33.03 -34.20
C GLU A 512 5.98 -33.63 -32.78
N PRO A 513 5.45 -34.84 -32.49
CA PRO A 513 5.49 -35.43 -31.16
C PRO A 513 6.88 -35.50 -30.53
N SER A 514 7.92 -35.78 -31.29
CA SER A 514 9.29 -35.87 -30.77
C SER A 514 9.81 -34.53 -30.23
N HIS A 515 9.43 -33.40 -30.84
CA HIS A 515 9.84 -32.07 -30.39
C HIS A 515 9.23 -31.70 -29.03
N TYR A 516 8.05 -32.24 -28.67
CA TYR A 516 7.45 -32.00 -27.35
C TYR A 516 8.34 -32.51 -26.21
N ALA A 517 8.94 -33.69 -26.36
CA ALA A 517 9.86 -34.24 -25.37
C ALA A 517 11.09 -33.34 -25.22
N THR A 518 11.69 -32.93 -26.35
CA THR A 518 12.87 -32.06 -26.37
C THR A 518 12.59 -30.71 -25.70
N HIS A 519 11.46 -30.08 -26.02
CA HIS A 519 11.11 -28.80 -25.44
C HIS A 519 10.69 -28.89 -23.97
N ALA A 520 9.97 -29.94 -23.57
CA ALA A 520 9.68 -30.18 -22.15
C ALA A 520 10.96 -30.33 -21.33
N LYS A 521 11.97 -31.03 -21.88
CA LYS A 521 13.27 -31.20 -21.25
C LYS A 521 13.98 -29.86 -21.09
N ASP A 522 14.04 -29.07 -22.16
CA ASP A 522 14.66 -27.74 -22.12
C ASP A 522 13.95 -26.81 -21.12
N MET A 523 12.62 -26.85 -21.05
CA MET A 523 11.85 -26.06 -20.09
C MET A 523 12.20 -26.43 -18.63
N LEU A 524 12.36 -27.71 -18.32
CA LEU A 524 12.63 -28.16 -16.95
C LEU A 524 14.11 -28.01 -16.59
N GLU A 525 15.03 -28.39 -17.47
CA GLU A 525 16.48 -28.38 -17.18
C GLU A 525 17.10 -26.98 -17.29
N LYS A 526 16.82 -26.25 -18.37
CA LYS A 526 17.49 -24.97 -18.67
C LYS A 526 16.72 -23.78 -18.12
N HIS A 527 15.40 -23.88 -18.14
CA HIS A 527 14.51 -22.80 -17.76
C HIS A 527 13.80 -23.01 -16.42
N ASP A 528 13.98 -24.14 -15.76
CA ASP A 528 13.48 -24.42 -14.40
C ASP A 528 12.04 -23.87 -14.23
N VAL A 529 11.15 -24.33 -15.12
CA VAL A 529 9.73 -23.98 -15.09
C VAL A 529 9.04 -24.72 -13.94
N ALA A 530 8.15 -24.02 -13.25
CA ALA A 530 7.38 -24.56 -12.12
C ALA A 530 6.25 -25.51 -12.55
N ALA A 531 5.72 -25.32 -13.76
CA ALA A 531 4.71 -26.18 -14.37
C ALA A 531 4.71 -25.98 -15.89
N ILE A 532 4.28 -27.00 -16.62
CA ILE A 532 4.06 -26.95 -18.07
C ILE A 532 2.55 -26.99 -18.33
N PHE A 533 2.06 -26.10 -19.17
CA PHE A 533 0.72 -26.13 -19.75
C PHE A 533 0.89 -26.38 -21.24
N GLY A 534 0.34 -27.48 -21.75
CA GLY A 534 0.72 -27.88 -23.09
C GLY A 534 0.15 -29.21 -23.55
N CYS A 535 0.61 -29.58 -24.74
CA CYS A 535 0.20 -30.74 -25.50
C CYS A 535 -1.26 -30.67 -25.97
N TRP A 536 -1.55 -31.45 -27.01
CA TRP A 536 -2.90 -31.63 -27.53
C TRP A 536 -3.12 -33.09 -27.90
N SER A 537 -2.32 -33.63 -28.82
CA SER A 537 -2.43 -35.03 -29.20
C SER A 537 -1.92 -35.96 -28.10
N SER A 538 -2.51 -37.14 -27.96
CA SER A 538 -2.01 -38.16 -27.02
C SER A 538 -0.56 -38.56 -27.30
N ALA A 539 -0.15 -38.55 -28.57
CA ALA A 539 1.25 -38.78 -28.95
C ALA A 539 2.19 -37.71 -28.35
N SER A 540 1.82 -36.42 -28.39
CA SER A 540 2.62 -35.36 -27.78
C SER A 540 2.77 -35.51 -26.26
N ARG A 541 1.68 -35.88 -25.57
CA ARG A 541 1.67 -36.15 -24.13
C ARG A 541 2.55 -37.34 -23.77
N GLN A 542 2.40 -38.45 -24.50
CA GLN A 542 3.17 -39.67 -24.28
C GLN A 542 4.68 -39.45 -24.46
N GLN A 543 5.09 -38.60 -25.42
CA GLN A 543 6.49 -38.23 -25.61
C GLN A 543 7.03 -37.34 -24.48
N ALA A 544 6.22 -36.41 -23.95
CA ALA A 544 6.62 -35.58 -22.82
C ALA A 544 6.68 -36.33 -21.48
N LEU A 545 5.87 -37.38 -21.30
CA LEU A 545 5.68 -38.08 -20.03
C LEU A 545 6.96 -38.66 -19.41
N PRO A 546 7.87 -39.35 -20.14
CA PRO A 546 9.14 -39.81 -19.59
C PRO A 546 10.02 -38.68 -19.07
N VAL A 547 10.03 -37.54 -19.77
CA VAL A 547 10.80 -36.35 -19.39
C VAL A 547 10.25 -35.73 -18.10
N LEU A 548 8.93 -35.60 -17.99
CA LEU A 548 8.28 -35.12 -16.78
C LEU A 548 8.64 -35.99 -15.57
N LYS A 549 8.62 -37.32 -15.73
CA LYS A 549 9.02 -38.27 -14.67
C LYS A 549 10.49 -38.10 -14.27
N GLN A 550 11.39 -38.00 -15.25
CA GLN A 550 12.83 -37.87 -15.02
C GLN A 550 13.18 -36.58 -14.27
N HIS A 551 12.48 -35.48 -14.57
CA HIS A 551 12.78 -34.15 -14.04
C HIS A 551 11.84 -33.70 -12.92
N ASN A 552 10.97 -34.60 -12.43
CA ASN A 552 9.91 -34.28 -11.48
C ASN A 552 9.06 -33.06 -11.92
N GLY A 553 8.76 -32.95 -13.21
CA GLY A 553 7.91 -31.90 -13.77
C GLY A 553 6.43 -32.25 -13.68
N ILE A 554 5.57 -31.24 -13.82
CA ILE A 554 4.11 -31.43 -13.95
C ILE A 554 3.58 -30.80 -15.23
N LEU A 555 2.65 -31.50 -15.87
CA LEU A 555 1.94 -31.07 -17.06
C LEU A 555 0.45 -30.93 -16.76
N PHE A 556 -0.13 -29.79 -17.12
CA PHE A 556 -1.59 -29.63 -17.24
C PHE A 556 -1.99 -29.87 -18.69
N TYR A 557 -2.72 -30.95 -18.91
CA TYR A 557 -3.09 -31.43 -20.25
C TYR A 557 -4.58 -31.16 -20.52
N PRO A 558 -4.89 -30.19 -21.42
CA PRO A 558 -6.25 -29.66 -21.57
C PRO A 558 -7.11 -30.35 -22.63
N SER A 559 -6.55 -31.28 -23.38
CA SER A 559 -7.24 -31.94 -24.50
C SER A 559 -7.95 -33.22 -24.04
N GLN A 560 -9.07 -33.53 -24.69
CA GLN A 560 -9.69 -34.84 -24.60
C GLN A 560 -8.74 -35.93 -25.07
N TYR A 561 -8.87 -37.12 -24.47
CA TYR A 561 -8.04 -38.27 -24.82
C TYR A 561 -8.74 -39.60 -24.54
N GLU A 562 -8.04 -40.68 -24.84
CA GLU A 562 -8.57 -42.03 -24.91
C GLU A 562 -8.75 -42.75 -23.56
N GLY A 563 -8.28 -42.18 -22.45
CA GLY A 563 -8.14 -42.94 -21.20
C GLY A 563 -6.88 -43.82 -21.23
N GLU A 564 -6.94 -44.92 -20.50
CA GLU A 564 -5.90 -45.94 -20.31
C GLU A 564 -4.56 -45.40 -19.82
N GLU A 565 -4.58 -44.27 -19.11
CA GLU A 565 -3.38 -43.62 -18.60
C GLU A 565 -3.65 -42.91 -17.27
N GLN A 566 -2.69 -43.01 -16.36
CA GLN A 566 -2.66 -42.21 -15.14
C GLN A 566 -1.19 -41.96 -14.78
N SER A 567 -0.88 -40.71 -14.42
CA SER A 567 0.47 -40.31 -14.03
C SER A 567 0.43 -39.28 -12.91
N PRO A 568 1.30 -39.38 -11.89
CA PRO A 568 1.42 -38.33 -10.88
C PRO A 568 1.94 -37.01 -11.46
N HIS A 569 2.55 -37.03 -12.64
CA HIS A 569 3.14 -35.86 -13.32
C HIS A 569 2.20 -35.19 -14.34
N VAL A 570 0.97 -35.70 -14.50
CA VAL A 570 0.00 -35.13 -15.46
C VAL A 570 -1.31 -34.88 -14.74
N PHE A 571 -1.82 -33.66 -14.90
CA PHE A 571 -3.17 -33.28 -14.50
C PHE A 571 -4.04 -33.22 -15.75
N TYR A 572 -4.99 -34.12 -15.84
CA TYR A 572 -5.84 -34.30 -17.00
C TYR A 572 -7.06 -33.40 -16.85
N THR A 573 -6.99 -32.22 -17.48
CA THR A 573 -8.07 -31.22 -17.44
C THR A 573 -9.02 -31.32 -18.63
N GLY A 574 -8.65 -32.09 -19.66
CA GLY A 574 -9.56 -32.54 -20.71
C GLY A 574 -10.43 -33.73 -20.30
N ALA A 575 -11.33 -34.13 -21.20
CA ALA A 575 -12.30 -35.20 -20.95
C ALA A 575 -11.77 -36.61 -21.26
N THR A 576 -12.20 -37.59 -20.45
CA THR A 576 -12.10 -39.03 -20.76
C THR A 576 -13.25 -39.49 -21.68
N PRO A 577 -13.19 -40.68 -22.30
CA PRO A 577 -14.28 -41.17 -23.15
C PRO A 577 -15.64 -41.23 -22.45
N ARG A 578 -15.67 -41.55 -21.15
CA ARG A 578 -16.89 -41.54 -20.33
C ARG A 578 -17.56 -40.17 -20.26
N GLN A 579 -16.77 -39.10 -20.32
CA GLN A 579 -17.21 -37.72 -20.17
C GLN A 579 -17.56 -37.05 -21.51
N GLN A 580 -17.27 -37.70 -22.64
CA GLN A 580 -17.47 -37.13 -23.98
C GLN A 580 -18.01 -38.16 -24.97
N ALA A 581 -17.22 -39.18 -25.31
CA ALA A 581 -17.54 -40.14 -26.36
C ALA A 581 -18.78 -41.00 -26.04
N LEU A 582 -18.94 -41.49 -24.82
CA LEU A 582 -20.10 -42.31 -24.42
C LEU A 582 -21.41 -41.49 -24.43
N PRO A 583 -21.48 -40.29 -23.82
CA PRO A 583 -22.63 -39.40 -23.96
C PRO A 583 -22.98 -39.08 -25.42
N ALA A 584 -21.98 -38.93 -26.29
CA ALA A 584 -22.19 -38.64 -27.71
C ALA A 584 -22.98 -39.76 -28.41
N VAL A 585 -22.60 -41.02 -28.18
CA VAL A 585 -23.33 -42.16 -28.78
C VAL A 585 -24.67 -42.42 -28.10
N ASP A 586 -24.78 -42.22 -26.79
CA ASP A 586 -26.07 -42.32 -26.08
C ASP A 586 -27.08 -41.30 -26.62
N TYR A 587 -26.63 -40.07 -26.89
CA TYR A 587 -27.46 -39.05 -27.54
C TYR A 587 -27.90 -39.51 -28.94
N LEU A 588 -27.00 -40.05 -29.76
CA LEU A 588 -27.35 -40.54 -31.10
C LEU A 588 -28.34 -41.73 -31.03
N LEU A 589 -28.17 -42.65 -30.06
CA LEU A 589 -29.11 -43.74 -29.83
C LEU A 589 -30.50 -43.23 -29.44
N ALA A 590 -30.58 -42.18 -28.63
CA ALA A 590 -31.84 -41.51 -28.28
C ALA A 590 -32.50 -40.82 -29.49
N GLN A 591 -31.71 -40.44 -30.51
CA GLN A 591 -32.19 -39.93 -31.80
C GLN A 591 -32.49 -41.05 -32.83
N ASP A 592 -32.77 -42.26 -32.34
CA ASP A 592 -33.07 -43.47 -33.13
C ASP A 592 -31.98 -43.87 -34.15
N ARG A 593 -30.73 -43.45 -33.93
CA ARG A 593 -29.60 -43.93 -34.75
C ARG A 593 -29.25 -45.36 -34.32
N ARG A 594 -29.07 -46.24 -35.30
CA ARG A 594 -28.83 -47.68 -35.12
C ARG A 594 -27.64 -48.21 -35.91
N ARG A 595 -27.10 -47.42 -36.83
CA ARG A 595 -25.89 -47.74 -37.59
C ARG A 595 -24.82 -46.68 -37.32
N PHE A 596 -23.60 -47.09 -37.09
CA PHE A 596 -22.53 -46.20 -36.66
C PHE A 596 -21.32 -46.33 -37.57
N ILE A 597 -20.78 -45.19 -37.98
CA ILE A 597 -19.55 -45.09 -38.75
C ILE A 597 -18.53 -44.41 -37.85
N LEU A 598 -17.56 -45.17 -37.35
CA LEU A 598 -16.47 -44.68 -36.52
C LEU A 598 -15.33 -44.28 -37.44
N VAL A 599 -15.17 -42.98 -37.69
CA VAL A 599 -14.12 -42.45 -38.58
C VAL A 599 -13.06 -41.73 -37.75
N GLY A 600 -11.78 -42.00 -38.01
CA GLY A 600 -10.69 -41.40 -37.24
C GLY A 600 -9.35 -41.34 -37.97
N THR A 601 -8.43 -40.57 -37.41
CA THR A 601 -7.04 -40.55 -37.85
C THR A 601 -6.27 -41.72 -37.24
N ASP A 602 -5.35 -42.33 -37.99
CA ASP A 602 -4.68 -43.57 -37.61
C ASP A 602 -3.56 -43.37 -36.57
N TYR A 603 -3.94 -43.15 -35.31
CA TYR A 603 -3.04 -43.13 -34.15
C TYR A 603 -3.77 -43.57 -32.86
N VAL A 604 -3.08 -43.50 -31.71
CA VAL A 604 -3.57 -44.07 -30.43
C VAL A 604 -4.95 -43.57 -30.01
N TYR A 605 -5.23 -42.26 -30.10
CA TYR A 605 -6.48 -41.70 -29.60
C TYR A 605 -7.71 -42.23 -30.35
N PRO A 606 -7.80 -42.13 -31.69
CA PRO A 606 -8.97 -42.62 -32.42
C PRO A 606 -9.11 -44.13 -32.33
N ARG A 607 -8.00 -44.89 -32.40
CA ARG A 607 -8.04 -46.35 -32.29
C ARG A 607 -8.56 -46.83 -30.94
N THR A 608 -8.14 -46.20 -29.85
CA THR A 608 -8.57 -46.59 -28.51
C THR A 608 -10.01 -46.15 -28.25
N THR A 609 -10.34 -44.90 -28.57
CA THR A 609 -11.68 -44.35 -28.38
C THR A 609 -12.73 -45.10 -29.21
N ASN A 610 -12.44 -45.40 -30.48
CA ASN A 610 -13.37 -46.15 -31.33
C ASN A 610 -13.52 -47.61 -30.89
N ALA A 611 -12.48 -48.23 -30.33
CA ALA A 611 -12.61 -49.57 -29.74
C ALA A 611 -13.55 -49.56 -28.51
N ILE A 612 -13.40 -48.58 -27.63
CA ILE A 612 -14.32 -48.35 -26.49
C ILE A 612 -15.75 -48.15 -27.00
N LEU A 613 -15.94 -47.28 -27.99
CA LEU A 613 -17.26 -47.01 -28.57
C LEU A 613 -17.88 -48.25 -29.21
N ARG A 614 -17.09 -49.05 -29.95
CA ARG A 614 -17.58 -50.29 -30.58
C ARG A 614 -18.12 -51.27 -29.54
N ASN A 615 -17.36 -51.50 -28.47
CA ASN A 615 -17.74 -52.43 -27.42
C ASN A 615 -18.90 -51.90 -26.58
N TYR A 616 -18.94 -50.59 -26.34
CA TYR A 616 -20.07 -49.93 -25.69
C TYR A 616 -21.35 -50.03 -26.52
N LEU A 617 -21.30 -49.72 -27.82
CA LEU A 617 -22.43 -49.85 -28.74
C LEU A 617 -22.94 -51.30 -28.82
N ALA A 618 -22.04 -52.28 -28.80
CA ALA A 618 -22.42 -53.69 -28.72
C ALA A 618 -23.20 -54.01 -27.43
N SER A 619 -22.78 -53.47 -26.28
CA SER A 619 -23.53 -53.59 -25.02
C SER A 619 -24.91 -52.93 -25.05
N ARG A 620 -25.10 -51.94 -25.93
CA ARG A 620 -26.39 -51.28 -26.19
C ARG A 620 -27.23 -51.98 -27.27
N GLY A 621 -26.83 -53.17 -27.71
CA GLY A 621 -27.58 -53.99 -28.68
C GLY A 621 -27.31 -53.69 -30.15
N ILE A 622 -26.27 -52.90 -30.46
CA ILE A 622 -25.85 -52.64 -31.85
C ILE A 622 -24.95 -53.79 -32.33
N GLY A 623 -25.42 -54.56 -33.31
CA GLY A 623 -24.64 -55.66 -33.88
C GLY A 623 -23.41 -55.18 -34.65
N ALA A 624 -22.36 -56.01 -34.73
CA ALA A 624 -21.10 -55.67 -35.41
C ALA A 624 -21.28 -55.24 -36.88
N GLN A 625 -22.24 -55.82 -37.60
CA GLN A 625 -22.55 -55.47 -39.01
C GLN A 625 -23.18 -54.07 -39.16
N ALA A 626 -23.65 -53.48 -38.07
CA ALA A 626 -24.18 -52.13 -38.02
C ALA A 626 -23.12 -51.09 -37.61
N ILE A 627 -21.85 -51.51 -37.45
CA ILE A 627 -20.73 -50.62 -37.14
C ILE A 627 -19.68 -50.73 -38.26
N MET A 628 -19.21 -49.58 -38.76
CA MET A 628 -18.11 -49.49 -39.71
C MET A 628 -16.97 -48.68 -39.11
N ASP A 629 -15.78 -49.27 -39.00
CA ASP A 629 -14.54 -48.58 -38.65
C ASP A 629 -13.84 -48.06 -39.92
N VAL A 630 -13.39 -46.80 -39.91
CA VAL A 630 -12.64 -46.16 -40.99
C VAL A 630 -11.47 -45.36 -40.40
N TYR A 631 -10.26 -45.70 -40.83
CA TYR A 631 -9.04 -44.98 -40.42
C TYR A 631 -8.30 -44.42 -41.63
N VAL A 632 -7.80 -43.20 -41.48
CA VAL A 632 -6.97 -42.54 -42.48
C VAL A 632 -5.64 -42.09 -41.87
N PRO A 633 -4.55 -41.99 -42.64
CA PRO A 633 -3.29 -41.43 -42.17
C PRO A 633 -3.44 -39.98 -41.65
N SER A 634 -2.51 -39.55 -40.80
CA SER A 634 -2.43 -38.14 -40.38
C SER A 634 -2.17 -37.23 -41.58
N GLY A 635 -2.90 -36.11 -41.67
CA GLY A 635 -2.78 -35.17 -42.78
C GLY A 635 -3.47 -35.62 -44.08
N GLU A 636 -4.31 -36.66 -44.05
CA GLU A 636 -5.05 -37.14 -45.23
C GLU A 636 -5.88 -36.02 -45.89
N ARG A 637 -5.73 -35.89 -47.22
CA ARG A 637 -6.36 -34.84 -48.04
C ARG A 637 -7.32 -35.41 -49.08
N ILE A 638 -7.19 -36.68 -49.42
CA ILE A 638 -7.96 -37.36 -50.46
C ILE A 638 -9.05 -38.20 -49.79
N TRP A 639 -10.28 -37.69 -49.81
CA TRP A 639 -11.40 -38.29 -49.09
C TRP A 639 -12.46 -38.95 -49.99
N ARG A 640 -12.30 -38.89 -51.31
CA ARG A 640 -13.36 -39.27 -52.27
C ARG A 640 -13.87 -40.69 -52.05
N GLU A 641 -12.99 -41.69 -52.15
CA GLU A 641 -13.34 -43.11 -52.01
C GLU A 641 -13.84 -43.43 -50.60
N THR A 642 -13.21 -42.82 -49.58
CA THR A 642 -13.61 -42.98 -48.18
C THR A 642 -15.04 -42.50 -47.93
N ILE A 643 -15.38 -41.31 -48.43
CA ILE A 643 -16.72 -40.74 -48.29
C ILE A 643 -17.75 -41.50 -49.12
N GLU A 644 -17.38 -42.03 -50.30
CA GLU A 644 -18.26 -42.90 -51.10
C GLU A 644 -18.61 -44.19 -50.33
N ARG A 645 -17.63 -44.79 -49.64
CA ARG A 645 -17.84 -45.96 -48.79
C ARG A 645 -18.74 -45.64 -47.58
N ILE A 646 -18.49 -44.50 -46.93
CA ILE A 646 -19.30 -43.98 -45.81
C ILE A 646 -20.75 -43.75 -46.24
N ARG A 647 -20.97 -43.12 -47.39
CA ARG A 647 -22.29 -42.87 -47.97
C ARG A 647 -23.04 -44.16 -48.26
N THR A 648 -22.35 -45.14 -48.86
CA THR A 648 -22.92 -46.45 -49.21
C THR A 648 -23.41 -47.18 -47.96
N PHE A 649 -22.60 -47.20 -46.90
CA PHE A 649 -23.01 -47.81 -45.63
C PHE A 649 -24.13 -47.04 -44.92
N GLY A 650 -24.08 -45.70 -44.97
CA GLY A 650 -25.09 -44.81 -44.39
C GLY A 650 -26.46 -44.91 -45.07
N GLY A 651 -26.49 -45.32 -46.34
CA GLY A 651 -27.73 -45.54 -47.11
C GLY A 651 -28.64 -46.63 -46.54
N GLY A 652 -28.15 -47.46 -45.60
CA GLY A 652 -28.96 -48.45 -44.88
C GLY A 652 -29.97 -47.87 -43.87
N GLY A 653 -30.08 -46.55 -43.75
CA GLY A 653 -31.03 -45.85 -42.87
C GLY A 653 -30.54 -45.72 -41.42
N ASN A 654 -31.05 -44.71 -40.71
CA ASN A 654 -30.77 -44.45 -39.28
C ASN A 654 -29.28 -44.50 -38.90
N ALA A 655 -28.40 -44.06 -39.81
CA ALA A 655 -26.96 -44.07 -39.60
C ALA A 655 -26.47 -42.73 -39.04
N ALA A 656 -25.35 -42.76 -38.30
CA ALA A 656 -24.62 -41.57 -37.85
C ALA A 656 -23.11 -41.82 -37.94
N ILE A 657 -22.36 -40.75 -38.18
CA ILE A 657 -20.90 -40.77 -38.17
C ILE A 657 -20.44 -40.25 -36.81
N VAL A 658 -19.53 -40.96 -36.15
CA VAL A 658 -18.79 -40.48 -34.99
C VAL A 658 -17.36 -40.21 -35.43
N SER A 659 -16.97 -38.94 -35.42
CA SER A 659 -15.67 -38.49 -35.91
C SER A 659 -14.67 -38.29 -34.78
N THR A 660 -13.54 -38.98 -34.91
CA THR A 660 -12.30 -38.85 -34.12
C THR A 660 -11.15 -38.43 -35.02
N ILE A 661 -11.43 -37.71 -36.10
CA ILE A 661 -10.41 -37.18 -37.03
C ILE A 661 -9.69 -36.01 -36.36
N SER A 662 -8.37 -35.95 -36.46
CA SER A 662 -7.56 -34.91 -35.82
C SER A 662 -6.89 -33.97 -36.84
N GLY A 663 -6.68 -32.72 -36.44
CA GLY A 663 -6.00 -31.70 -37.23
C GLY A 663 -6.72 -31.35 -38.54
N ASP A 664 -5.94 -30.89 -39.52
CA ASP A 664 -6.41 -30.36 -40.80
C ASP A 664 -7.17 -31.36 -41.67
N SER A 665 -7.03 -32.66 -41.43
CA SER A 665 -7.80 -33.71 -42.10
C SER A 665 -9.32 -33.51 -41.95
N ASN A 666 -9.77 -32.85 -40.88
CA ASN A 666 -11.16 -32.46 -40.70
C ASN A 666 -11.67 -31.54 -41.83
N VAL A 667 -10.86 -30.56 -42.25
CA VAL A 667 -11.24 -29.61 -43.30
C VAL A 667 -11.50 -30.33 -44.61
N HIS A 668 -10.63 -31.28 -44.95
CA HIS A 668 -10.75 -32.07 -46.17
C HIS A 668 -11.94 -33.04 -46.11
N PHE A 669 -12.19 -33.68 -44.97
CA PHE A 669 -13.35 -34.55 -44.75
C PHE A 669 -14.68 -33.80 -44.97
N PHE A 670 -14.89 -32.66 -44.32
CA PHE A 670 -16.16 -31.93 -44.43
C PHE A 670 -16.35 -31.28 -45.81
N ARG A 671 -15.28 -30.76 -46.44
CA ARG A 671 -15.35 -30.26 -47.82
C ARG A 671 -15.77 -31.37 -48.79
N GLU A 672 -15.24 -32.57 -48.63
CA GLU A 672 -15.60 -33.73 -49.45
C GLU A 672 -17.03 -34.19 -49.18
N TYR A 673 -17.45 -34.25 -47.91
CA TYR A 673 -18.80 -34.61 -47.50
C TYR A 673 -19.85 -33.73 -48.20
N VAL A 674 -19.62 -32.42 -48.23
CA VAL A 674 -20.48 -31.45 -48.93
C VAL A 674 -20.40 -31.60 -50.44
N ARG A 675 -19.20 -31.84 -51.00
CA ARG A 675 -18.99 -32.07 -52.44
C ARG A 675 -19.79 -33.27 -52.95
N GLN A 676 -19.96 -34.31 -52.13
CA GLN A 676 -20.77 -35.48 -52.46
C GLN A 676 -22.27 -35.32 -52.13
N GLN A 677 -22.70 -34.11 -51.76
CA GLN A 677 -24.10 -33.75 -51.49
C GLN A 677 -24.75 -34.62 -50.41
N ILE A 678 -23.98 -35.03 -49.40
CA ILE A 678 -24.53 -35.78 -48.27
C ILE A 678 -25.22 -34.79 -47.32
N SER A 679 -26.48 -35.08 -46.95
CA SER A 679 -27.25 -34.22 -46.06
C SER A 679 -26.99 -34.56 -44.59
N PRO A 680 -26.66 -33.57 -43.73
CA PRO A 680 -26.52 -33.76 -42.28
C PRO A 680 -27.79 -34.30 -41.60
N HIS A 681 -28.98 -34.08 -42.19
CA HIS A 681 -30.23 -34.66 -41.68
C HIS A 681 -30.26 -36.19 -41.84
N SER A 682 -29.80 -36.67 -43.00
CA SER A 682 -29.78 -38.10 -43.31
C SER A 682 -28.65 -38.84 -42.60
N LEU A 683 -27.44 -38.27 -42.63
CA LEU A 683 -26.23 -38.88 -42.09
C LEU A 683 -25.45 -37.84 -41.26
N PRO A 684 -25.92 -37.49 -40.05
CA PRO A 684 -25.26 -36.50 -39.22
C PRO A 684 -23.86 -36.97 -38.82
N VAL A 685 -22.99 -36.00 -38.58
CA VAL A 685 -21.64 -36.22 -38.04
C VAL A 685 -21.66 -35.71 -36.61
N MET A 686 -21.33 -36.57 -35.66
CA MET A 686 -21.02 -36.26 -34.28
C MET A 686 -19.50 -36.16 -34.15
N THR A 687 -18.97 -34.94 -34.07
CA THR A 687 -17.52 -34.72 -33.93
C THR A 687 -17.11 -34.69 -32.47
N LEU A 688 -15.99 -35.37 -32.16
CA LEU A 688 -15.33 -35.36 -30.86
C LEU A 688 -14.02 -34.54 -30.89
N SER A 689 -13.77 -33.81 -31.98
CA SER A 689 -12.48 -33.17 -32.27
C SER A 689 -12.56 -31.81 -32.94
N ILE A 690 -13.76 -31.34 -33.32
CA ILE A 690 -13.99 -29.98 -33.84
C ILE A 690 -14.79 -29.18 -32.82
N GLY A 691 -14.24 -28.06 -32.38
CA GLY A 691 -14.92 -27.06 -31.58
C GLY A 691 -15.01 -25.72 -32.32
N GLU A 692 -15.30 -24.67 -31.57
CA GLU A 692 -15.46 -23.31 -32.09
C GLU A 692 -14.16 -22.75 -32.68
N GLY A 693 -13.00 -23.21 -32.20
CA GLY A 693 -11.69 -22.77 -32.67
C GLY A 693 -11.38 -23.19 -34.11
N GLU A 694 -11.82 -24.39 -34.49
CA GLU A 694 -11.56 -24.99 -35.80
C GLU A 694 -12.51 -24.48 -36.90
N LEU A 695 -13.59 -23.77 -36.54
CA LEU A 695 -14.60 -23.29 -37.49
C LEU A 695 -14.06 -22.28 -38.50
N ASN A 696 -13.02 -21.52 -38.15
CA ASN A 696 -12.35 -20.63 -39.09
C ASN A 696 -11.72 -21.41 -40.26
N SER A 697 -11.13 -22.58 -40.00
CA SER A 697 -10.56 -23.45 -41.03
C SER A 697 -11.63 -24.11 -41.92
N LEU A 698 -12.86 -24.16 -41.42
CA LEU A 698 -14.06 -24.67 -42.11
C LEU A 698 -14.90 -23.54 -42.73
N ALA A 699 -14.37 -22.32 -42.83
CA ALA A 699 -15.10 -21.20 -43.41
C ALA A 699 -15.61 -21.53 -44.82
N GLY A 700 -16.91 -21.30 -45.06
CA GLY A 700 -17.60 -21.60 -46.31
C GLY A 700 -18.06 -23.05 -46.47
N VAL A 701 -17.80 -23.92 -45.49
CA VAL A 701 -18.37 -25.27 -45.44
C VAL A 701 -19.69 -25.23 -44.65
N PRO A 702 -20.83 -25.64 -45.22
CA PRO A 702 -22.10 -25.70 -44.50
C PRO A 702 -22.05 -26.74 -43.37
N MET A 703 -21.90 -26.27 -42.12
CA MET A 703 -21.81 -27.14 -40.94
C MET A 703 -23.17 -27.40 -40.26
N GLU A 704 -24.22 -26.68 -40.66
CA GLU A 704 -25.53 -26.70 -40.01
C GLU A 704 -26.09 -28.13 -39.89
N GLY A 705 -26.57 -28.46 -38.69
CA GLY A 705 -27.22 -29.75 -38.41
C GLY A 705 -26.27 -30.87 -37.96
N HIS A 706 -24.96 -30.74 -38.17
CA HIS A 706 -23.98 -31.61 -37.52
C HIS A 706 -23.97 -31.39 -36.00
N LEU A 707 -23.33 -32.31 -35.27
CA LEU A 707 -23.28 -32.32 -33.81
C LEU A 707 -21.83 -32.34 -33.33
N ALA A 708 -21.58 -31.80 -32.15
CA ALA A 708 -20.30 -31.87 -31.46
C ALA A 708 -20.51 -32.32 -30.01
N SER A 709 -19.57 -33.09 -29.47
CA SER A 709 -19.57 -33.48 -28.05
C SER A 709 -18.34 -32.92 -27.35
N TRP A 710 -18.56 -32.20 -26.26
CA TRP A 710 -17.52 -31.52 -25.48
C TRP A 710 -17.91 -31.48 -24.00
N SER A 711 -17.08 -30.89 -23.14
CA SER A 711 -17.45 -30.59 -21.75
C SER A 711 -17.76 -29.12 -21.52
N TYR A 712 -17.66 -28.29 -22.56
CA TYR A 712 -17.96 -26.88 -22.57
C TYR A 712 -18.30 -26.44 -24.00
N LEU A 713 -19.22 -25.49 -24.13
CA LEU A 713 -19.56 -24.83 -25.40
C LEU A 713 -19.57 -23.32 -25.17
N GLY A 714 -18.91 -22.56 -26.04
CA GLY A 714 -18.77 -21.11 -25.90
C GLY A 714 -20.09 -20.35 -25.98
N ALA A 715 -21.14 -20.96 -26.54
CA ALA A 715 -22.47 -20.39 -26.64
C ALA A 715 -23.37 -20.60 -25.39
N ILE A 716 -22.86 -21.21 -24.31
CA ILE A 716 -23.65 -21.42 -23.09
C ILE A 716 -24.04 -20.07 -22.44
N ASN A 717 -25.30 -19.92 -22.03
CA ASN A 717 -25.78 -18.71 -21.39
C ASN A 717 -25.55 -18.73 -19.87
N ASP A 718 -24.31 -18.51 -19.47
CA ASP A 718 -23.90 -18.48 -18.06
C ASP A 718 -23.12 -17.19 -17.71
N PRO A 719 -23.28 -16.58 -16.51
CA PRO A 719 -22.52 -15.41 -16.10
C PRO A 719 -20.99 -15.62 -16.12
N HIS A 720 -20.49 -16.78 -15.70
CA HIS A 720 -19.07 -17.11 -15.71
C HIS A 720 -18.54 -17.19 -17.14
N ASN A 721 -19.29 -17.80 -18.06
CA ASN A 721 -18.95 -17.78 -19.49
C ASN A 721 -18.90 -16.36 -20.06
N ARG A 722 -19.91 -15.53 -19.79
CA ARG A 722 -19.95 -14.15 -20.32
C ARG A 722 -18.74 -13.32 -19.87
N ASP A 723 -18.31 -13.48 -18.61
CA ASP A 723 -17.09 -12.84 -18.12
C ASP A 723 -15.84 -13.39 -18.82
N PHE A 724 -15.70 -14.72 -18.89
CA PHE A 724 -14.57 -15.37 -19.55
C PHE A 724 -14.43 -14.94 -21.01
N THR A 725 -15.53 -15.01 -21.76
CA THR A 725 -15.61 -14.58 -23.17
C THR A 725 -15.28 -13.11 -23.33
N ARG A 726 -15.80 -12.22 -22.46
CA ARG A 726 -15.49 -10.78 -22.51
C ARG A 726 -14.00 -10.52 -22.30
N ARG A 727 -13.39 -11.14 -21.28
CA ARG A 727 -11.95 -11.00 -21.00
C ARG A 727 -11.11 -11.50 -22.18
N TRP A 728 -11.49 -12.66 -22.73
CA TRP A 728 -10.82 -13.23 -23.90
C TRP A 728 -10.90 -12.30 -25.12
N ARG A 729 -12.09 -11.81 -25.48
CA ARG A 729 -12.29 -10.88 -26.61
C ARG A 729 -11.51 -9.58 -26.44
N THR A 730 -11.48 -9.05 -25.22
CA THR A 730 -10.73 -7.83 -24.88
C THR A 730 -9.23 -8.04 -25.07
N PHE A 731 -8.71 -9.17 -24.58
CA PHE A 731 -7.28 -9.49 -24.68
C PHE A 731 -6.83 -9.68 -26.13
N ILE A 732 -7.60 -10.45 -26.92
CA ILE A 732 -7.22 -10.76 -28.30
C ILE A 732 -7.57 -9.61 -29.28
N GLY A 733 -8.38 -8.63 -28.85
CA GLY A 733 -8.81 -7.52 -29.70
C GLY A 733 -9.78 -7.94 -30.82
N ASN A 734 -10.55 -9.01 -30.63
CA ASN A 734 -11.50 -9.53 -31.61
C ASN A 734 -12.84 -9.86 -30.94
N ASP A 735 -13.86 -9.05 -31.21
CA ASP A 735 -15.21 -9.21 -30.65
C ASP A 735 -15.93 -10.48 -31.11
N LYS A 736 -15.45 -11.12 -32.18
CA LYS A 736 -15.97 -12.39 -32.68
C LYS A 736 -15.22 -13.61 -32.14
N ALA A 737 -14.18 -13.43 -31.33
CA ALA A 737 -13.48 -14.56 -30.73
C ALA A 737 -14.42 -15.32 -29.80
N VAL A 738 -14.42 -16.65 -29.94
CA VAL A 738 -15.26 -17.56 -29.15
C VAL A 738 -14.33 -18.54 -28.43
N PRO A 739 -14.43 -18.67 -27.09
CA PRO A 739 -13.72 -19.72 -26.38
C PRO A 739 -14.26 -21.11 -26.73
N ASN A 740 -13.41 -22.12 -26.66
CA ASN A 740 -13.76 -23.53 -26.86
C ASN A 740 -13.46 -24.37 -25.60
N ASP A 741 -13.76 -25.67 -25.66
CA ASP A 741 -13.60 -26.58 -24.52
C ASP A 741 -12.15 -26.72 -24.00
N PRO A 742 -11.13 -26.92 -24.85
CA PRO A 742 -9.74 -26.97 -24.38
C PRO A 742 -9.25 -25.65 -23.77
N MET A 743 -9.79 -24.51 -24.21
CA MET A 743 -9.54 -23.22 -23.54
C MET A 743 -10.13 -23.19 -22.12
N GLU A 744 -11.34 -23.72 -21.92
CA GLU A 744 -11.93 -23.86 -20.59
C GLU A 744 -11.09 -24.79 -19.70
N ALA A 745 -10.68 -25.94 -20.23
CA ALA A 745 -9.81 -26.89 -19.53
C ALA A 745 -8.45 -26.29 -19.14
N THR A 746 -7.87 -25.46 -20.01
CA THR A 746 -6.63 -24.71 -19.74
C THR A 746 -6.84 -23.66 -18.66
N PHE A 747 -7.95 -22.92 -18.72
CA PHE A 747 -8.33 -21.94 -17.69
C PHE A 747 -8.48 -22.59 -16.32
N ILE A 748 -9.20 -23.72 -16.23
CA ILE A 748 -9.39 -24.47 -14.98
C ILE A 748 -8.03 -24.95 -14.45
N GLY A 749 -7.23 -25.59 -15.29
CA GLY A 749 -5.91 -26.09 -14.90
C GLY A 749 -5.01 -24.99 -14.35
N PHE A 750 -4.95 -23.86 -15.05
CA PHE A 750 -4.15 -22.71 -14.61
C PHE A 750 -4.66 -22.13 -13.29
N LYS A 751 -5.98 -21.94 -13.14
CA LYS A 751 -6.58 -21.39 -11.90
C LYS A 751 -6.37 -22.32 -10.71
N MET A 752 -6.56 -23.63 -10.89
CA MET A 752 -6.29 -24.62 -9.84
C MET A 752 -4.81 -24.67 -9.47
N TRP A 753 -3.90 -24.58 -10.46
CA TRP A 753 -2.46 -24.53 -10.18
C TRP A 753 -2.08 -23.30 -9.34
N ILE A 754 -2.58 -22.11 -9.70
CA ILE A 754 -2.38 -20.88 -8.92
C ILE A 754 -2.84 -21.10 -7.47
N ALA A 755 -4.09 -21.55 -7.28
CA ALA A 755 -4.65 -21.77 -5.95
C ALA A 755 -3.88 -22.86 -5.16
N ALA A 756 -3.35 -23.87 -5.83
CA ALA A 756 -2.55 -24.92 -5.21
C ALA A 756 -1.16 -24.42 -4.77
N VAL A 757 -0.49 -23.59 -5.58
CA VAL A 757 0.77 -22.94 -5.21
C VAL A 757 0.56 -21.99 -4.02
N GLU A 758 -0.53 -21.22 -4.02
CA GLU A 758 -0.88 -20.35 -2.88
C GLU A 758 -1.12 -21.16 -1.61
N LYS A 759 -1.90 -22.24 -1.70
CA LYS A 759 -2.17 -23.15 -0.58
C LYS A 759 -0.91 -23.85 -0.07
N ALA A 760 0.00 -24.22 -0.96
CA ALA A 760 1.27 -24.87 -0.62
C ALA A 760 2.34 -23.89 -0.12
N GLY A 761 2.24 -22.61 -0.48
CA GLY A 761 3.28 -21.60 -0.22
C GLY A 761 4.57 -21.81 -1.04
N THR A 762 4.55 -22.70 -2.04
CA THR A 762 5.71 -23.09 -2.85
C THR A 762 5.28 -23.60 -4.22
N THR A 763 6.20 -23.56 -5.19
CA THR A 763 6.05 -24.18 -6.51
C THR A 763 6.60 -25.62 -6.57
N ASP A 764 7.01 -26.18 -5.42
CA ASP A 764 7.43 -27.57 -5.32
C ASP A 764 6.34 -28.53 -5.83
N VAL A 765 6.71 -29.41 -6.74
CA VAL A 765 5.77 -30.25 -7.49
C VAL A 765 4.96 -31.17 -6.59
N ASP A 766 5.59 -31.79 -5.59
CA ASP A 766 4.91 -32.71 -4.69
C ASP A 766 3.95 -32.00 -3.73
N ALA A 767 4.36 -30.82 -3.24
CA ALA A 767 3.48 -29.97 -2.42
C ALA A 767 2.26 -29.48 -3.21
N VAL A 768 2.48 -28.99 -4.44
CA VAL A 768 1.41 -28.53 -5.35
C VAL A 768 0.46 -29.68 -5.70
N ARG A 769 1.00 -30.86 -6.03
CA ARG A 769 0.19 -32.05 -6.35
C ARG A 769 -0.71 -32.48 -5.20
N ARG A 770 -0.19 -32.50 -3.96
CA ARG A 770 -1.02 -32.76 -2.77
C ARG A 770 -2.07 -31.69 -2.56
N ALA A 771 -1.75 -30.42 -2.80
CA ALA A 771 -2.68 -29.32 -2.64
C ALA A 771 -3.85 -29.36 -3.65
N LEU A 772 -3.59 -29.85 -4.88
CA LEU A 772 -4.56 -30.02 -5.97
C LEU A 772 -5.59 -31.12 -5.71
N ALA A 773 -5.25 -32.15 -4.94
CA ALA A 773 -6.16 -33.27 -4.69
C ALA A 773 -7.48 -32.79 -4.04
N GLY A 774 -8.60 -33.06 -4.70
CA GLY A 774 -9.93 -32.64 -4.24
C GLY A 774 -10.25 -31.15 -4.42
N MET A 775 -9.35 -30.36 -5.00
CA MET A 775 -9.56 -28.93 -5.23
C MET A 775 -10.72 -28.68 -6.21
N THR A 776 -11.51 -27.64 -5.96
CA THR A 776 -12.63 -27.22 -6.80
C THR A 776 -12.34 -25.89 -7.51
N CYS A 777 -12.93 -25.68 -8.68
CA CYS A 777 -12.87 -24.43 -9.43
C CYS A 777 -14.22 -24.15 -10.08
N ASP A 778 -14.71 -22.91 -9.98
CA ASP A 778 -15.85 -22.47 -10.79
C ASP A 778 -15.40 -22.29 -12.24
N ALA A 779 -16.01 -23.06 -13.13
CA ALA A 779 -15.64 -23.10 -14.53
C ALA A 779 -16.54 -22.20 -15.39
N PRO A 780 -16.04 -21.70 -16.54
CA PRO A 780 -16.87 -21.00 -17.52
C PRO A 780 -18.10 -21.77 -17.98
N SER A 781 -18.12 -23.12 -17.88
CA SER A 781 -19.32 -23.94 -18.13
C SER A 781 -20.47 -23.71 -17.14
N GLY A 782 -20.29 -22.93 -16.07
CA GLY A 782 -21.27 -22.73 -15.00
C GLY A 782 -21.26 -23.82 -13.93
N PHE A 783 -20.37 -24.81 -14.05
CA PHE A 783 -20.20 -25.88 -13.06
C PHE A 783 -19.00 -25.60 -12.16
N THR A 784 -19.11 -25.99 -10.89
CA THR A 784 -17.96 -26.09 -9.98
C THR A 784 -17.29 -27.43 -10.18
N VAL A 785 -16.28 -27.49 -11.04
CA VAL A 785 -15.53 -28.72 -11.36
C VAL A 785 -14.57 -29.09 -10.23
N ARG A 786 -14.18 -30.36 -10.15
CA ARG A 786 -13.32 -30.90 -9.08
C ARG A 786 -12.17 -31.73 -9.63
N MET A 787 -10.97 -31.51 -9.12
CA MET A 787 -9.81 -32.36 -9.34
C MET A 787 -9.91 -33.63 -8.51
N ASP A 788 -9.91 -34.78 -9.18
CA ASP A 788 -9.92 -36.08 -8.53
C ASP A 788 -8.59 -36.34 -7.80
N GLY A 789 -8.67 -36.65 -6.50
CA GLY A 789 -7.49 -36.80 -5.66
C GLY A 789 -6.69 -38.08 -5.90
N GLU A 790 -7.30 -39.10 -6.50
CA GLU A 790 -6.64 -40.39 -6.77
C GLU A 790 -6.08 -40.42 -8.19
N THR A 791 -6.88 -39.96 -9.16
CA THR A 791 -6.57 -40.11 -10.59
C THR A 791 -5.96 -38.87 -11.23
N GLN A 792 -5.99 -37.70 -10.58
CA GLN A 792 -5.56 -36.40 -11.14
C GLN A 792 -6.33 -35.98 -12.41
N HIS A 793 -7.58 -36.43 -12.54
CA HIS A 793 -8.50 -36.07 -13.61
C HIS A 793 -9.58 -35.11 -13.12
N LEU A 794 -10.09 -34.25 -14.00
CA LEU A 794 -11.24 -33.43 -13.66
C LEU A 794 -12.56 -34.21 -13.74
N HIS A 795 -13.42 -33.98 -12.74
CA HIS A 795 -14.85 -34.23 -12.83
C HIS A 795 -15.47 -33.13 -13.68
N LYS A 796 -15.94 -33.45 -14.89
CA LYS A 796 -16.43 -32.50 -15.89
C LYS A 796 -17.86 -32.81 -16.33
N PRO A 797 -18.68 -31.80 -16.66
CA PRO A 797 -19.96 -32.03 -17.33
C PRO A 797 -19.75 -32.54 -18.76
N ALA A 798 -20.82 -33.05 -19.36
CA ALA A 798 -20.86 -33.44 -20.77
C ALA A 798 -21.89 -32.58 -21.52
N PHE A 799 -21.54 -32.12 -22.70
CA PHE A 799 -22.34 -31.27 -23.57
C PHE A 799 -22.44 -31.91 -24.95
N ILE A 800 -23.66 -31.92 -25.50
CA ILE A 800 -23.88 -32.12 -26.93
C ILE A 800 -24.34 -30.79 -27.52
N GLY A 801 -23.60 -30.33 -28.51
CA GLY A 801 -23.88 -29.14 -29.28
C GLY A 801 -24.34 -29.45 -30.69
N ARG A 802 -25.12 -28.55 -31.28
CA ARG A 802 -25.51 -28.58 -32.69
C ARG A 802 -24.99 -27.33 -33.39
N PHE A 803 -24.35 -27.53 -34.54
CA PHE A 803 -23.94 -26.41 -35.38
C PHE A 803 -25.17 -25.72 -35.99
N ASP A 804 -25.25 -24.39 -35.85
CA ASP A 804 -26.27 -23.56 -36.49
C ASP A 804 -25.81 -23.06 -37.87
N GLY A 805 -26.70 -22.38 -38.60
CA GLY A 805 -26.40 -21.79 -39.92
C GLY A 805 -25.43 -20.59 -39.88
N ASN A 806 -25.13 -20.06 -38.70
CA ASN A 806 -24.21 -18.93 -38.51
C ASN A 806 -22.81 -19.37 -38.05
N GLY A 807 -22.58 -20.67 -37.88
CA GLY A 807 -21.32 -21.21 -37.40
C GLY A 807 -21.12 -21.10 -35.88
N ALA A 808 -22.20 -21.10 -35.10
CA ALA A 808 -22.14 -21.30 -33.65
C ALA A 808 -22.49 -22.75 -33.29
N ILE A 809 -21.97 -23.23 -32.15
CA ILE A 809 -22.31 -24.54 -31.60
C ILE A 809 -23.26 -24.32 -30.41
N LEU A 810 -24.55 -24.57 -30.63
CA LEU A 810 -25.58 -24.34 -29.60
C LEU A 810 -25.78 -25.61 -28.75
N PRO A 811 -25.79 -25.51 -27.41
CA PRO A 811 -26.06 -26.67 -26.57
C PRO A 811 -27.48 -27.20 -26.81
N VAL A 812 -27.59 -28.50 -27.12
CA VAL A 812 -28.87 -29.22 -27.28
C VAL A 812 -29.09 -30.27 -26.20
N TRP A 813 -28.03 -30.66 -25.48
CA TRP A 813 -28.10 -31.47 -24.28
C TRP A 813 -26.91 -31.15 -23.37
N ILE A 814 -27.13 -31.20 -22.06
CA ILE A 814 -26.13 -31.00 -21.01
C ILE A 814 -26.40 -32.07 -19.95
N SER A 815 -25.36 -32.68 -19.39
CA SER A 815 -25.50 -33.61 -18.28
C SER A 815 -26.07 -32.93 -17.03
N ASP A 816 -26.88 -33.65 -16.24
CA ASP A 816 -27.51 -33.13 -15.02
C ASP A 816 -26.50 -32.68 -13.94
N GLY A 817 -25.25 -33.14 -14.04
CA GLY A 817 -24.16 -32.81 -13.13
C GLY A 817 -22.81 -33.15 -13.73
N LEU A 818 -21.77 -33.16 -12.87
CA LEU A 818 -20.45 -33.60 -13.27
C LEU A 818 -20.44 -35.10 -13.53
N VAL A 819 -19.84 -35.50 -14.64
CA VAL A 819 -19.55 -36.90 -14.96
C VAL A 819 -18.17 -37.22 -14.37
N PRO A 820 -18.06 -38.25 -13.51
CA PRO A 820 -16.77 -38.63 -12.95
C PRO A 820 -15.83 -39.14 -14.06
N PRO A 821 -14.51 -38.88 -13.95
CA PRO A 821 -13.55 -39.42 -14.89
C PRO A 821 -13.45 -40.94 -14.73
N GLU A 822 -13.27 -41.64 -15.85
CA GLU A 822 -13.01 -43.07 -15.88
C GLU A 822 -11.78 -43.29 -16.75
N PRO A 823 -10.57 -43.09 -16.19
CA PRO A 823 -9.34 -43.24 -16.95
C PRO A 823 -9.17 -44.68 -17.42
N TRP A 824 -9.64 -45.67 -16.67
CA TRP A 824 -9.59 -47.09 -17.07
C TRP A 824 -10.97 -47.55 -17.53
N SER A 825 -11.12 -47.73 -18.84
CA SER A 825 -12.40 -48.09 -19.46
C SER A 825 -12.75 -49.55 -19.22
N PRO A 826 -13.97 -49.86 -18.75
CA PRO A 826 -14.43 -51.25 -18.63
C PRO A 826 -14.79 -51.87 -20.00
N TRP A 827 -14.71 -51.09 -21.08
CA TRP A 827 -15.15 -51.49 -22.42
C TRP A 827 -14.01 -51.96 -23.32
N LEU A 828 -12.81 -52.17 -22.79
CA LEU A 828 -11.70 -52.78 -23.52
C LEU A 828 -11.50 -54.23 -23.06
N THR A 829 -11.20 -55.13 -23.99
CA THR A 829 -10.87 -56.51 -23.65
C THR A 829 -9.47 -56.61 -23.05
N ARG A 830 -9.21 -57.64 -22.23
CA ARG A 830 -7.90 -57.84 -21.59
C ARG A 830 -6.74 -57.90 -22.60
N SER A 831 -6.96 -58.48 -23.79
CA SER A 831 -5.98 -58.48 -24.89
C SER A 831 -5.74 -57.09 -25.49
N GLU A 832 -6.77 -56.25 -25.59
CA GLU A 832 -6.65 -54.86 -26.06
C GLU A 832 -5.95 -53.99 -25.01
N THR A 833 -6.16 -54.27 -23.72
CA THR A 833 -5.48 -53.60 -22.60
C THR A 833 -4.00 -54.00 -22.51
N ASP A 834 -3.67 -55.29 -22.62
CA ASP A 834 -2.30 -55.81 -22.45
C ASP A 834 -1.38 -55.41 -23.61
N LEU A 835 -1.88 -55.36 -24.86
CA LEU A 835 -1.12 -54.85 -26.01
C LEU A 835 -0.76 -53.37 -25.90
N ARG A 836 -1.58 -52.59 -25.17
CA ARG A 836 -1.42 -51.13 -25.03
C ARG A 836 -0.66 -50.73 -23.78
N ARG A 837 -0.56 -51.60 -22.77
CA ARG A 837 0.36 -51.44 -21.63
C ARG A 837 1.82 -51.75 -21.96
N ALA A 838 2.06 -52.47 -23.06
CA ALA A 838 3.40 -52.87 -23.53
C ALA A 838 4.04 -51.86 -24.51
N SER A 839 3.25 -50.93 -25.07
CA SER A 839 3.68 -49.80 -25.91
C SER A 839 3.81 -48.53 -25.08
#